data_AF-A0A6I1JNT6-F1
#
_entry.id   AF-A0A6I1JNT6-F1
#
_cell.length_a   1.000
_cell.length_b   1.000
_cell.length_c   1.000
_cell.angle_alpha   90.00
_cell.angle_beta   90.00
_cell.angle_gamma   90.00
#
_symmetry.space_group_name_H-M   'P 1'
#
loop_
_entity.id
_entity.type
_entity.pdbx_description
1 polymer ?
#
loop_
_entity_poly.entity_id
_entity_poly.type
_entity_poly.pdbx_seq_one_letter_code
_entity_poly.pdbx_strand_id
1 'polypeptide(L)'
;MTSMTQARPVSAESPAAAFPASSGNIALAERSVPRYTSYPTAPHFGPAVDGATYREWLGRLSADTSLSLYLHVPFCQTMCSYCGCHTKVTRKVEPIEAYRQHLEAEIDMISGMTSARRVRHIHWGGGTPSMLGPAGLESVAQRLAARFDIGADAEHAIELDPRQVDDHLTFALARMGVNRASLGVQDLNPHVQEAIGRIQPHEVVVAAVAALQRAGIDQLSFDLMYGLPHQSLEDLLRTIDQAAELRPGRMSLFGYAHVPWFKTHQRLIDEAALPDAAERFRQANAARDALIAHGYEAIGLDHFALPSDSMARMARDQTLKRNFQGYTTDDAEALLAFGASAIGRLPQGFVQNAPDIGGYQRAIAAGEPATVRGLALSLDDRVRGDAIERLMCDFSADLEAVARHHGLPSDFFDADLARLQPLEHEGLVSRKARTVVVSSSAMRVGLWCGLSLRCLMRTSPRRGAIRPLSDARRSKGMFPSSLTIVAGMLMGFAASLHCAGMCGSIGSALMLTVHPGGDMSQRARTLLVTQIGRVLAYAVAGGILGAFGSSLAGAFDQTAAYRVLQWASAVTLGWIGLSTAGIIPSIVAFDRLAAPIGTAIMTFNTRHPGFGVGAPLAVGVLWGFMPCAMVYGALFTAMLTGTGLGGASLMLGFGLGTLPAVMASSMGVASLKNFARSPAASLAVGLAITAFAVASVVIGPEGGILCLPAIR
;
A
#
# COMPACT_ATOMS: atom_id res chain seq x y z
N MET A 1 37.88 50.64 -15.63
CA MET A 1 37.28 51.45 -14.54
C MET A 1 35.79 51.56 -14.81
N THR A 2 34.97 50.59 -14.39
CA THR A 2 33.51 50.74 -14.44
C THR A 2 32.80 49.60 -13.70
N SER A 3 32.06 50.00 -12.65
CA SER A 3 30.80 49.43 -12.15
C SER A 3 30.77 47.96 -11.71
N MET A 4 31.11 47.73 -10.44
CA MET A 4 30.61 46.59 -9.65
C MET A 4 29.11 46.76 -9.41
N THR A 5 28.29 45.87 -9.98
CA THR A 5 26.88 45.71 -9.61
C THR A 5 26.80 44.66 -8.50
N GLN A 6 26.73 45.12 -7.26
CA GLN A 6 26.53 44.27 -6.09
C GLN A 6 25.19 43.54 -6.18
N ALA A 7 25.23 42.21 -6.28
CA ALA A 7 24.10 41.36 -5.94
C ALA A 7 23.84 41.51 -4.43
N ARG A 8 22.65 42.02 -4.07
CA ARG A 8 22.23 42.12 -2.67
C ARG A 8 22.09 40.70 -2.09
N PRO A 9 22.69 40.41 -0.92
CA PRO A 9 22.38 39.19 -0.18
C PRO A 9 20.93 39.25 0.32
N VAL A 10 20.25 38.12 0.29
CA VAL A 10 18.97 37.92 0.99
C VAL A 10 19.25 38.21 2.48
N SER A 11 18.62 39.24 3.00
CA SER A 11 18.80 39.72 4.37
C SER A 11 18.52 38.61 5.38
N ALA A 12 19.48 38.39 6.28
CA ALA A 12 19.27 37.63 7.50
C ALA A 12 18.17 38.32 8.34
N GLU A 13 16.98 37.72 8.38
CA GLU A 13 15.95 38.09 9.35
C GLU A 13 16.33 37.56 10.74
N SER A 14 16.02 38.38 11.75
CA SER A 14 16.29 38.20 13.18
C SER A 14 15.97 36.79 13.72
N PRO A 15 16.77 36.25 14.66
CA PRO A 15 16.39 35.05 15.39
C PRO A 15 15.20 35.36 16.32
N ALA A 16 14.31 34.37 16.46
CA ALA A 16 13.25 34.26 17.46
C ALA A 16 12.04 35.22 17.36
N ALA A 17 11.11 34.90 16.46
CA ALA A 17 9.70 34.95 16.79
C ALA A 17 9.14 33.53 16.59
N ALA A 18 8.71 32.89 17.68
CA ALA A 18 8.08 31.57 17.63
C ALA A 18 6.93 31.61 16.61
N PHE A 19 7.01 30.81 15.56
CA PHE A 19 5.94 30.74 14.55
C PHE A 19 4.68 30.20 15.25
N PRO A 20 3.66 31.03 15.52
CA PRO A 20 2.55 30.58 16.32
C PRO A 20 1.80 29.49 15.55
N ALA A 21 1.47 28.40 16.23
CA ALA A 21 0.61 27.36 15.69
C ALA A 21 -0.81 27.93 15.53
N SER A 22 -1.03 28.72 14.48
CA SER A 22 -2.37 29.18 14.11
C SER A 22 -3.21 27.96 13.73
N SER A 23 -4.51 28.00 14.02
CA SER A 23 -5.43 26.91 13.68
C SER A 23 -5.42 26.57 12.19
N GLY A 24 -5.10 27.54 11.32
CA GLY A 24 -4.91 27.34 9.88
C GLY A 24 -3.68 26.50 9.54
N ASN A 25 -2.53 26.76 10.18
CA ASN A 25 -1.28 26.04 9.91
C ASN A 25 -1.35 24.56 10.35
N ILE A 26 -2.02 24.26 11.46
CA ILE A 26 -2.23 22.88 11.92
C ILE A 26 -3.16 22.12 10.96
N ALA A 27 -4.30 22.73 10.58
CA ALA A 27 -5.26 22.11 9.66
C ALA A 27 -4.65 21.81 8.27
N LEU A 28 -3.70 22.65 7.84
CA LEU A 28 -2.90 22.45 6.64
C LEU A 28 -1.88 21.31 6.82
N ALA A 29 -1.16 21.25 7.94
CA ALA A 29 -0.21 20.17 8.28
C ALA A 29 -0.86 18.78 8.38
N GLU A 30 -2.14 18.72 8.74
CA GLU A 30 -2.92 17.48 8.83
C GLU A 30 -3.39 16.94 7.47
N ARG A 31 -3.22 17.70 6.37
CA ARG A 31 -3.63 17.23 5.04
C ARG A 31 -2.73 16.09 4.57
N SER A 32 -3.36 14.97 4.19
CA SER A 32 -2.68 13.87 3.52
C SER A 32 -2.22 14.30 2.13
N VAL A 33 -0.91 14.48 1.97
CA VAL A 33 -0.25 14.86 0.72
C VAL A 33 0.74 13.76 0.32
N PRO A 34 0.91 13.48 -0.98
CA PRO A 34 1.88 12.48 -1.41
C PRO A 34 3.29 12.89 -0.96
N ARG A 35 4.05 11.96 -0.38
CA ARG A 35 5.49 12.15 -0.19
C ARG A 35 6.17 11.90 -1.53
N TYR A 36 6.65 12.95 -2.18
CA TYR A 36 7.35 12.87 -3.46
C TYR A 36 8.77 12.34 -3.26
N THR A 37 8.87 11.02 -3.14
CA THR A 37 10.12 10.29 -3.36
C THR A 37 10.46 10.18 -4.84
N SER A 38 9.44 10.31 -5.70
CA SER A 38 9.57 10.39 -7.16
C SER A 38 8.35 11.08 -7.76
N TYR A 39 8.48 11.52 -9.01
CA TYR A 39 7.34 11.87 -9.84
C TYR A 39 7.41 11.16 -11.20
N PRO A 40 6.33 10.49 -11.63
CA PRO A 40 5.16 10.11 -10.83
C PRO A 40 5.52 9.16 -9.68
N THR A 41 4.64 9.08 -8.67
CA THR A 41 4.89 8.30 -7.45
C THR A 41 4.70 6.79 -7.67
N ALA A 42 5.36 5.97 -6.86
CA ALA A 42 5.31 4.50 -6.96
C ALA A 42 3.91 3.87 -7.07
N PRO A 43 2.83 4.36 -6.43
CA PRO A 43 1.47 3.84 -6.63
C PRO A 43 0.97 3.88 -8.09
N HIS A 44 1.56 4.70 -8.95
CA HIS A 44 1.24 4.75 -10.38
C HIS A 44 1.96 3.68 -11.21
N PHE A 45 2.86 2.91 -10.61
CA PHE A 45 3.58 1.85 -11.32
C PHE A 45 2.63 0.71 -11.64
N GLY A 46 2.68 0.24 -12.89
CA GLY A 46 1.84 -0.84 -13.40
C GLY A 46 2.67 -1.97 -14.02
N PRO A 47 2.01 -3.09 -14.37
CA PRO A 47 2.69 -4.26 -14.94
C PRO A 47 3.12 -4.08 -16.41
N ALA A 48 2.77 -2.94 -17.04
CA ALA A 48 3.14 -2.64 -18.42
C ALA A 48 4.65 -2.41 -18.60
N VAL A 49 5.38 -2.17 -17.52
CA VAL A 49 6.85 -2.15 -17.50
C VAL A 49 7.28 -3.37 -16.70
N ASP A 50 7.74 -4.38 -17.41
CA ASP A 50 8.14 -5.70 -16.92
C ASP A 50 9.63 -5.98 -17.22
N GLY A 51 10.08 -7.21 -16.95
CA GLY A 51 11.46 -7.61 -17.22
C GLY A 51 11.89 -7.52 -18.69
N ALA A 52 10.98 -7.75 -19.64
CA ALA A 52 11.27 -7.61 -21.07
C ALA A 52 11.48 -6.14 -21.46
N THR A 53 10.60 -5.28 -20.98
CA THR A 53 10.71 -3.82 -21.15
C THR A 53 11.99 -3.28 -20.52
N TYR A 54 12.34 -3.76 -19.32
CA TYR A 54 13.56 -3.35 -18.64
C TYR A 54 14.81 -3.75 -19.43
N ARG A 55 14.87 -4.99 -19.93
CA ARG A 55 15.95 -5.47 -20.81
C ARG A 55 16.12 -4.59 -22.04
N GLU A 56 15.02 -4.21 -22.68
CA GLU A 56 15.04 -3.30 -23.82
C GLU A 56 15.63 -1.93 -23.44
N TRP A 57 15.21 -1.37 -22.31
CA TRP A 57 15.70 -0.07 -21.84
C TRP A 57 17.19 -0.10 -21.48
N LEU A 58 17.65 -1.17 -20.85
CA LEU A 58 19.08 -1.40 -20.56
C LEU A 58 19.91 -1.45 -21.85
N GLY A 59 19.42 -2.15 -22.88
CA GLY A 59 20.10 -2.24 -24.17
C GLY A 59 20.20 -0.93 -24.94
N ARG A 60 19.41 0.09 -24.56
CA ARG A 60 19.44 1.44 -25.14
C ARG A 60 20.40 2.40 -24.43
N LEU A 61 20.96 2.01 -23.28
CA LEU A 61 21.97 2.83 -22.61
C LEU A 61 23.27 2.76 -23.40
N SER A 62 23.85 3.93 -23.64
CA SER A 62 25.15 4.05 -24.30
C SER A 62 26.27 3.70 -23.32
N ALA A 63 27.45 3.35 -23.85
CA ALA A 63 28.58 2.94 -23.03
C ALA A 63 29.10 4.06 -22.11
N ASP A 64 28.90 5.32 -22.51
CA ASP A 64 29.26 6.53 -21.76
C ASP A 64 28.22 6.95 -20.72
N THR A 65 27.03 6.32 -20.71
CA THR A 65 25.99 6.60 -19.71
C THR A 65 26.55 6.39 -18.31
N SER A 66 26.44 7.41 -17.47
CA SER A 66 26.80 7.35 -16.06
C SER A 66 25.76 6.58 -15.22
N LEU A 67 26.24 5.71 -14.34
CA LEU A 67 25.42 4.80 -13.54
C LEU A 67 25.49 5.12 -12.04
N SER A 68 24.33 5.03 -11.40
CA SER A 68 24.17 4.89 -9.95
C SER A 68 23.67 3.47 -9.67
N LEU A 69 24.25 2.80 -8.67
CA LEU A 69 23.88 1.44 -8.30
C LEU A 69 23.23 1.45 -6.92
N TYR A 70 22.00 0.97 -6.82
CA TYR A 70 21.32 0.79 -5.54
C TYR A 70 21.18 -0.71 -5.23
N LEU A 71 21.64 -1.12 -4.05
CA LEU A 71 21.53 -2.49 -3.58
C LEU A 71 20.61 -2.55 -2.36
N HIS A 72 19.51 -3.27 -2.48
CA HIS A 72 18.55 -3.45 -1.40
C HIS A 72 18.78 -4.77 -0.68
N VAL A 73 19.03 -4.73 0.64
CA VAL A 73 19.16 -5.91 1.50
C VAL A 73 17.99 -5.94 2.49
N PRO A 74 16.97 -6.79 2.29
CA PRO A 74 15.69 -6.70 3.01
C PRO A 74 15.70 -7.47 4.33
N PHE A 75 16.83 -7.55 5.04
CA PHE A 75 16.94 -8.32 6.28
C PHE A 75 17.24 -7.42 7.47
N CYS A 76 16.64 -7.74 8.61
CA CYS A 76 16.98 -7.17 9.91
C CYS A 76 17.09 -8.27 10.97
N GLN A 77 17.91 -8.06 12.00
CA GLN A 77 18.02 -9.00 13.12
C GLN A 77 16.83 -8.94 14.09
N THR A 78 16.23 -7.75 14.22
CA THR A 78 15.08 -7.46 15.10
C THR A 78 14.06 -6.58 14.36
N MET A 79 12.77 -6.71 14.71
CA MET A 79 11.73 -5.81 14.18
C MET A 79 11.64 -4.58 15.08
N CYS A 80 11.90 -3.39 14.54
CA CYS A 80 11.59 -2.14 15.25
C CYS A 80 10.12 -1.78 15.00
N SER A 81 9.36 -1.50 16.05
CA SER A 81 7.91 -1.30 15.97
C SER A 81 7.54 -0.11 15.09
N TYR A 82 8.40 0.90 14.97
CA TYR A 82 8.16 2.08 14.12
C TYR A 82 8.42 1.83 12.62
N CYS A 83 9.17 0.79 12.26
CA CYS A 83 9.81 0.71 10.95
C CYS A 83 8.82 0.70 9.76
N GLY A 84 8.99 1.63 8.81
CA GLY A 84 8.20 1.69 7.59
C GLY A 84 8.82 0.96 6.40
N CYS A 85 10.06 0.49 6.53
CA CYS A 85 10.86 -0.02 5.42
C CYS A 85 10.36 -1.37 4.88
N HIS A 86 10.79 -1.73 3.68
CA HIS A 86 10.60 -3.07 3.14
C HIS A 86 11.68 -4.00 3.71
N THR A 87 11.34 -4.76 4.76
CA THR A 87 12.30 -5.62 5.47
C THR A 87 11.63 -6.88 6.00
N LYS A 88 12.44 -7.89 6.29
CA LYS A 88 12.07 -9.16 6.90
C LYS A 88 13.05 -9.49 8.03
N VAL A 89 12.50 -9.85 9.19
CA VAL A 89 13.33 -10.29 10.30
C VAL A 89 13.76 -11.74 10.12
N THR A 90 15.05 -12.00 10.29
CA THR A 90 15.62 -13.35 10.32
C THR A 90 16.87 -13.37 11.18
N ARG A 91 17.09 -14.51 11.86
CA ARG A 91 18.36 -14.83 12.54
C ARG A 91 19.10 -15.99 11.87
N LYS A 92 18.49 -16.58 10.84
CA LYS A 92 19.06 -17.68 10.07
C LYS A 92 20.01 -17.12 9.03
N VAL A 93 21.18 -17.72 8.91
CA VAL A 93 22.22 -17.32 7.95
C VAL A 93 21.88 -17.85 6.56
N GLU A 94 21.28 -19.03 6.46
CA GLU A 94 21.04 -19.72 5.18
C GLU A 94 20.15 -18.90 4.21
N PRO A 95 19.04 -18.27 4.65
CA PRO A 95 18.25 -17.41 3.76
C PRO A 95 18.99 -16.15 3.30
N ILE A 96 19.88 -15.62 4.13
CA ILE A 96 20.69 -14.42 3.82
C ILE A 96 21.74 -14.79 2.77
N GLU A 97 22.42 -15.91 2.98
CA GLU A 97 23.44 -16.42 2.07
C GLU A 97 22.83 -16.80 0.71
N ALA A 98 21.67 -17.47 0.71
CA ALA A 98 20.93 -17.71 -0.53
C ALA A 98 20.56 -16.39 -1.22
N TYR A 99 20.11 -15.38 -0.48
CA TYR A 99 19.81 -14.07 -1.07
C TYR A 99 21.04 -13.39 -1.68
N ARG A 100 22.20 -13.43 -1.00
CA ARG A 100 23.47 -12.92 -1.50
C ARG A 100 23.82 -13.52 -2.87
N GLN A 101 23.70 -14.85 -3.01
CA GLN A 101 23.98 -15.54 -4.26
C GLN A 101 23.05 -15.10 -5.39
N HIS A 102 21.77 -14.88 -5.11
CA HIS A 102 20.84 -14.33 -6.10
C HIS A 102 21.13 -12.87 -6.43
N LEU A 103 21.57 -12.06 -5.46
CA LEU A 103 22.00 -10.68 -5.70
C LEU A 103 23.21 -10.63 -6.66
N GLU A 104 24.20 -11.51 -6.48
CA GLU A 104 25.35 -11.63 -7.39
C GLU A 104 24.95 -12.10 -8.78
N ALA A 105 24.04 -13.08 -8.86
CA ALA A 105 23.50 -13.55 -10.13
C ALA A 105 22.71 -12.45 -10.86
N GLU A 106 21.96 -11.62 -10.14
CA GLU A 106 21.27 -10.46 -10.72
C GLU A 106 22.28 -9.43 -11.27
N ILE A 107 23.35 -9.14 -10.53
CA ILE A 107 24.43 -8.24 -11.00
C ILE A 107 25.03 -8.75 -12.31
N ASP A 108 25.38 -10.03 -12.38
CA ASP A 108 25.90 -10.67 -13.59
C ASP A 108 24.89 -10.58 -14.75
N MET A 109 23.62 -10.82 -14.47
CA MET A 109 22.56 -10.82 -15.47
C MET A 109 22.30 -9.42 -16.06
N ILE A 110 22.10 -8.43 -15.20
CA ILE A 110 21.77 -7.05 -15.60
C ILE A 110 22.97 -6.37 -16.27
N SER A 111 24.19 -6.58 -15.77
CA SER A 111 25.40 -6.03 -16.42
C SER A 111 25.60 -6.58 -17.84
N GLY A 112 25.16 -7.83 -18.10
CA GLY A 112 25.14 -8.43 -19.43
C GLY A 112 24.09 -7.84 -20.39
N MET A 113 23.11 -7.08 -19.90
CA MET A 113 22.03 -6.48 -20.70
C MET A 113 22.27 -5.02 -21.11
N THR A 114 23.28 -4.37 -20.54
CA THR A 114 23.64 -2.98 -20.83
C THR A 114 25.08 -2.88 -21.29
N SER A 115 25.40 -1.84 -22.08
CA SER A 115 26.79 -1.48 -22.42
C SER A 115 27.41 -0.47 -21.46
N ALA A 116 26.58 0.21 -20.65
CA ALA A 116 27.03 1.21 -19.68
C ALA A 116 27.84 0.55 -18.55
N ARG A 117 29.00 1.12 -18.23
CA ARG A 117 29.92 0.58 -17.21
C ARG A 117 30.33 1.60 -16.14
N ARG A 118 30.33 2.89 -16.47
CA ARG A 118 30.85 3.96 -15.60
C ARG A 118 29.95 4.21 -14.40
N VAL A 119 30.42 3.85 -13.20
CA VAL A 119 29.66 4.05 -11.95
C VAL A 119 30.15 5.30 -11.22
N ARG A 120 29.19 6.14 -10.81
CA ARG A 120 29.39 7.37 -10.03
C ARG A 120 28.93 7.22 -8.58
N HIS A 121 27.92 6.40 -8.35
CA HIS A 121 27.30 6.23 -7.03
C HIS A 121 27.01 4.75 -6.78
N ILE A 122 27.25 4.30 -5.55
CA ILE A 122 26.81 3.01 -5.03
C ILE A 122 26.15 3.27 -3.69
N HIS A 123 24.91 2.82 -3.51
CA HIS A 123 24.19 2.95 -2.24
C HIS A 123 23.60 1.61 -1.80
N TRP A 124 23.96 1.19 -0.59
CA TRP A 124 23.43 0.00 0.05
C TRP A 124 22.38 0.41 1.06
N GLY A 125 21.14 -0.06 0.88
CA GLY A 125 20.04 0.27 1.78
C GLY A 125 19.07 -0.88 2.04
N GLY A 126 17.97 -0.56 2.68
CA GLY A 126 16.81 -1.44 2.80
C GLY A 126 16.41 -1.77 4.23
N GLY A 127 16.66 -3.01 4.66
CA GLY A 127 16.59 -3.39 6.06
C GLY A 127 17.89 -3.02 6.75
N THR A 128 18.86 -3.92 6.69
CA THR A 128 20.18 -3.73 7.29
C THR A 128 21.21 -4.42 6.39
N PRO A 129 21.86 -3.68 5.47
CA PRO A 129 22.88 -4.21 4.56
C PRO A 129 23.96 -5.08 5.21
N SER A 130 24.41 -4.71 6.41
CA SER A 130 25.39 -5.47 7.20
C SER A 130 24.95 -6.89 7.57
N MET A 131 23.67 -7.24 7.40
CA MET A 131 23.20 -8.61 7.59
C MET A 131 23.85 -9.62 6.65
N LEU A 132 24.37 -9.19 5.49
CA LEU A 132 25.18 -10.04 4.60
C LEU A 132 26.51 -10.48 5.24
N GLY A 133 26.93 -9.83 6.32
CA GLY A 133 28.21 -10.02 6.97
C GLY A 133 29.39 -9.48 6.15
N PRO A 134 30.59 -9.37 6.75
CA PRO A 134 31.77 -8.79 6.09
C PRO A 134 32.13 -9.50 4.78
N ALA A 135 32.26 -10.83 4.80
CA ALA A 135 32.62 -11.62 3.62
C ALA A 135 31.55 -11.57 2.52
N GLY A 136 30.27 -11.53 2.90
CA GLY A 136 29.17 -11.46 1.95
C GLY A 136 29.10 -10.12 1.23
N LEU A 137 29.31 -9.02 1.96
CA LEU A 137 29.42 -7.68 1.41
C LEU A 137 30.61 -7.56 0.45
N GLU A 138 31.78 -8.07 0.84
CA GLU A 138 32.97 -8.07 0.00
C GLU A 138 32.77 -8.84 -1.30
N SER A 139 32.16 -10.02 -1.22
CA SER A 139 31.87 -10.86 -2.39
C SER A 139 30.99 -10.12 -3.40
N VAL A 140 29.94 -9.44 -2.94
CA VAL A 140 29.05 -8.66 -3.81
C VAL A 140 29.77 -7.43 -4.37
N ALA A 141 30.59 -6.72 -3.57
CA ALA A 141 31.37 -5.58 -4.06
C ALA A 141 32.42 -6.00 -5.11
N GLN A 142 33.09 -7.13 -4.92
CA GLN A 142 33.99 -7.72 -5.92
C GLN A 142 33.24 -8.05 -7.21
N ARG A 143 32.02 -8.57 -7.09
CA ARG A 143 31.16 -8.84 -8.25
C ARG A 143 30.79 -7.57 -9.00
N LEU A 144 30.46 -6.49 -8.30
CA LEU A 144 30.22 -5.17 -8.91
C LEU A 144 31.47 -4.65 -9.63
N ALA A 145 32.62 -4.67 -8.98
CA ALA A 145 33.89 -4.21 -9.55
C ALA A 145 34.35 -5.04 -10.77
N ALA A 146 33.95 -6.31 -10.84
CA ALA A 146 34.22 -7.16 -12.01
C ALA A 146 33.30 -6.86 -13.21
N ARG A 147 32.20 -6.13 -13.00
CA ARG A 147 31.17 -5.86 -14.04
C ARG A 147 31.04 -4.39 -14.42
N PHE A 148 31.52 -3.49 -13.57
CA PHE A 148 31.38 -2.05 -13.73
C PHE A 148 32.69 -1.34 -13.42
N ASP A 149 32.88 -0.20 -14.08
CA ASP A 149 34.02 0.69 -13.88
C ASP A 149 33.68 1.67 -12.74
N ILE A 150 34.03 1.30 -11.51
CA ILE A 150 33.80 2.11 -10.32
C ILE A 150 34.85 3.22 -10.27
N GLY A 151 34.43 4.47 -10.46
CA GLY A 151 35.31 5.62 -10.42
C GLY A 151 36.00 5.78 -9.06
N ALA A 152 37.25 6.23 -9.05
CA ALA A 152 37.98 6.50 -7.80
C ALA A 152 37.32 7.60 -6.94
N ASP A 153 36.53 8.46 -7.57
CA ASP A 153 35.74 9.52 -6.95
C ASP A 153 34.24 9.15 -6.79
N ALA A 154 33.88 7.87 -6.99
CA ALA A 154 32.51 7.43 -6.78
C ALA A 154 32.11 7.53 -5.30
N GLU A 155 30.92 8.04 -5.00
CA GLU A 155 30.37 7.94 -3.66
C GLU A 155 29.87 6.51 -3.43
N HIS A 156 30.41 5.84 -2.41
CA HIS A 156 30.01 4.49 -2.03
C HIS A 156 29.49 4.53 -0.60
N ALA A 157 28.16 4.55 -0.49
CA ALA A 157 27.42 4.75 0.74
C ALA A 157 26.72 3.48 1.23
N ILE A 158 26.63 3.30 2.56
CA ILE A 158 25.91 2.19 3.19
C ILE A 158 25.09 2.64 4.40
N GLU A 159 23.88 2.13 4.52
CA GLU A 159 23.05 2.24 5.73
C GLU A 159 23.43 1.16 6.75
N LEU A 160 23.59 1.54 8.02
CA LEU A 160 24.05 0.67 9.10
C LEU A 160 23.18 0.81 10.35
N ASP A 161 22.99 -0.31 11.03
CA ASP A 161 22.47 -0.36 12.39
C ASP A 161 23.65 -0.23 13.37
N PRO A 162 23.73 0.82 14.20
CA PRO A 162 24.86 1.02 15.13
C PRO A 162 25.14 -0.17 16.04
N ARG A 163 24.11 -0.97 16.36
CA ARG A 163 24.23 -2.16 17.23
C ARG A 163 25.02 -3.30 16.59
N GLN A 164 25.25 -3.24 15.29
CA GLN A 164 25.93 -4.25 14.50
C GLN A 164 27.27 -3.77 13.92
N VAL A 165 27.74 -2.58 14.31
CA VAL A 165 29.00 -2.02 13.80
C VAL A 165 30.14 -2.45 14.71
N ASP A 166 31.09 -3.20 14.15
CA ASP A 166 32.34 -3.59 14.79
C ASP A 166 33.55 -3.36 13.86
N ASP A 167 34.75 -3.59 14.37
CA ASP A 167 35.99 -3.40 13.60
C ASP A 167 36.06 -4.35 12.39
N HIS A 168 35.56 -5.59 12.50
CA HIS A 168 35.58 -6.54 11.38
C HIS A 168 34.73 -6.08 10.20
N LEU A 169 33.52 -5.58 10.48
CA LEU A 169 32.64 -5.00 9.48
C LEU A 169 33.26 -3.75 8.87
N THR A 170 33.69 -2.79 9.70
CA THR A 170 34.20 -1.50 9.20
C THR A 170 35.46 -1.65 8.34
N PHE A 171 36.38 -2.56 8.69
CA PHE A 171 37.52 -2.85 7.82
C PHE A 171 37.13 -3.51 6.49
N ALA A 172 36.09 -4.34 6.47
CA ALA A 172 35.57 -4.88 5.20
C ALA A 172 34.94 -3.78 4.34
N LEU A 173 34.15 -2.89 4.95
CA LEU A 173 33.57 -1.73 4.25
C LEU A 173 34.65 -0.86 3.62
N ALA A 174 35.72 -0.57 4.36
CA ALA A 174 36.86 0.20 3.83
C ALA A 174 37.53 -0.50 2.63
N ARG A 175 37.75 -1.83 2.70
CA ARG A 175 38.30 -2.61 1.57
C ARG A 175 37.39 -2.62 0.34
N MET A 176 36.08 -2.52 0.53
CA MET A 176 35.11 -2.41 -0.55
C MET A 176 35.08 -1.02 -1.20
N GLY A 177 35.76 -0.02 -0.62
CA GLY A 177 35.75 1.37 -1.08
C GLY A 177 34.59 2.21 -0.52
N VAL A 178 33.87 1.72 0.50
CA VAL A 178 32.86 2.52 1.19
C VAL A 178 33.51 3.75 1.79
N ASN A 179 32.98 4.92 1.46
CA ASN A 179 33.50 6.21 1.92
C ASN A 179 32.44 7.05 2.64
N ARG A 180 31.19 6.58 2.71
CA ARG A 180 30.09 7.21 3.44
C ARG A 180 29.23 6.16 4.17
N ALA A 181 28.80 6.47 5.38
CA ALA A 181 27.89 5.63 6.15
C ALA A 181 26.71 6.41 6.74
N SER A 182 25.50 5.86 6.67
CA SER A 182 24.32 6.37 7.38
C SER A 182 24.00 5.48 8.57
N LEU A 183 23.95 6.06 9.77
CA LEU A 183 23.63 5.35 11.01
C LEU A 183 22.18 5.64 11.41
N GLY A 184 21.39 4.57 11.55
CA GLY A 184 20.02 4.66 12.03
C GLY A 184 19.95 4.89 13.54
N VAL A 185 20.12 6.14 13.99
CA VAL A 185 20.15 6.52 15.42
C VAL A 185 18.73 6.61 16.00
N GLN A 186 17.82 7.25 15.29
CA GLN A 186 16.41 7.48 15.59
C GLN A 186 16.17 8.32 16.84
N ASP A 187 16.53 7.80 18.01
CA ASP A 187 16.33 8.41 19.31
C ASP A 187 17.31 7.80 20.33
N LEU A 188 17.82 8.61 21.28
CA LEU A 188 18.83 8.20 22.27
C LEU A 188 18.26 8.07 23.70
N ASN A 189 16.96 8.21 23.85
CA ASN A 189 16.25 8.23 25.13
C ASN A 189 15.80 6.80 25.49
N PRO A 190 16.24 6.22 26.63
CA PRO A 190 15.99 4.82 26.94
C PRO A 190 14.51 4.41 26.89
N HIS A 191 13.60 5.22 27.45
CA HIS A 191 12.16 4.92 27.45
C HIS A 191 11.54 4.95 26.05
N VAL A 192 11.99 5.85 25.17
CA VAL A 192 11.52 5.91 23.77
C VAL A 192 12.06 4.70 23.00
N GLN A 193 13.33 4.34 23.21
CA GLN A 193 13.94 3.17 22.60
C GLN A 193 13.23 1.86 22.98
N GLU A 194 12.87 1.70 24.24
CA GLU A 194 12.07 0.57 24.72
C GLU A 194 10.69 0.55 24.04
N ALA A 195 9.99 1.68 24.00
CA ALA A 195 8.66 1.80 23.41
C ALA A 195 8.63 1.45 21.91
N ILE A 196 9.72 1.71 21.19
CA ILE A 196 9.82 1.42 19.75
C ILE A 196 10.53 0.09 19.43
N GLY A 197 10.96 -0.67 20.45
CA GLY A 197 11.65 -1.94 20.29
C GLY A 197 13.04 -1.82 19.67
N ARG A 198 13.78 -0.74 19.98
CA ARG A 198 15.12 -0.46 19.43
C ARG A 198 16.06 0.07 20.51
N ILE A 199 16.46 -0.81 21.44
CA ILE A 199 17.45 -0.50 22.48
C ILE A 199 18.83 -0.34 21.84
N GLN A 200 19.37 0.88 21.87
CA GLN A 200 20.69 1.29 21.38
C GLN A 200 21.19 2.52 22.17
N PRO A 201 21.75 2.30 23.36
CA PRO A 201 22.28 3.38 24.17
C PRO A 201 23.30 4.27 23.43
N HIS A 202 23.49 5.51 23.88
CA HIS A 202 24.38 6.49 23.24
C HIS A 202 25.80 5.96 23.04
N GLU A 203 26.35 5.22 24.01
CA GLU A 203 27.67 4.61 23.94
C GLU A 203 27.84 3.62 22.77
N VAL A 204 26.76 2.97 22.33
CA VAL A 204 26.79 2.08 21.16
C VAL A 204 26.97 2.90 19.88
N VAL A 205 26.30 4.05 19.78
CA VAL A 205 26.45 4.96 18.64
C VAL A 205 27.85 5.57 18.62
N VAL A 206 28.37 6.01 19.78
CA VAL A 206 29.75 6.51 19.92
C VAL A 206 30.76 5.46 19.46
N ALA A 207 30.61 4.21 19.89
CA ALA A 207 31.49 3.11 19.51
C ALA A 207 31.45 2.82 18.00
N ALA A 208 30.26 2.85 17.39
CA ALA A 208 30.07 2.67 15.95
C ALA A 208 30.75 3.78 15.14
N VAL A 209 30.58 5.04 15.55
CA VAL A 209 31.26 6.19 14.94
C VAL A 209 32.78 6.04 15.02
N ALA A 210 33.30 5.71 16.20
CA ALA A 210 34.73 5.54 16.40
C ALA A 210 35.30 4.39 15.54
N ALA A 211 34.56 3.29 15.37
CA ALA A 211 34.96 2.18 14.50
C ALA A 211 35.01 2.60 13.03
N LEU A 212 33.99 3.32 12.55
CA LEU A 212 33.96 3.83 11.17
C LEU A 212 35.13 4.79 10.89
N GLN A 213 35.39 5.73 11.79
CA GLN A 213 36.51 6.67 11.68
C GLN A 213 37.87 5.97 11.71
N ARG A 214 38.06 4.96 12.58
CA ARG A 214 39.29 4.14 12.57
C ARG A 214 39.52 3.43 11.23
N ALA A 215 38.46 3.06 10.53
CA ALA A 215 38.52 2.46 9.20
C ALA A 215 38.66 3.50 8.07
N GLY A 216 38.70 4.81 8.39
CA GLY A 216 38.81 5.89 7.41
C GLY A 216 37.47 6.29 6.76
N ILE A 217 36.34 5.91 7.35
CA ILE A 217 34.99 6.26 6.87
C ILE A 217 34.48 7.45 7.70
N ASP A 218 34.84 8.66 7.27
CA ASP A 218 34.56 9.90 8.01
C ASP A 218 33.28 10.60 7.56
N GLN A 219 32.76 10.30 6.37
CA GLN A 219 31.51 10.90 5.90
C GLN A 219 30.32 10.18 6.55
N LEU A 220 29.86 10.72 7.67
CA LEU A 220 28.78 10.14 8.45
C LEU A 220 27.47 10.91 8.26
N SER A 221 26.37 10.16 8.24
CA SER A 221 25.01 10.66 8.25
C SER A 221 24.25 9.99 9.39
N PHE A 222 23.45 10.73 10.16
CA PHE A 222 22.57 10.13 11.17
C PHE A 222 21.11 10.30 10.79
N ASP A 223 20.35 9.21 10.89
CA ASP A 223 18.89 9.25 10.76
C ASP A 223 18.29 9.38 12.17
N LEU A 224 17.51 10.42 12.40
CA LEU A 224 16.80 10.77 13.64
C LEU A 224 15.29 10.80 13.39
N MET A 225 14.49 10.68 14.44
CA MET A 225 13.04 10.70 14.34
C MET A 225 12.38 11.60 15.36
N TYR A 226 11.28 12.24 14.95
CA TYR A 226 10.34 12.90 15.86
C TYR A 226 8.94 12.30 15.74
N GLY A 227 8.12 12.50 16.76
CA GLY A 227 6.75 11.98 16.82
C GLY A 227 6.66 10.52 17.27
N LEU A 228 7.66 10.00 17.96
CA LEU A 228 7.69 8.63 18.49
C LEU A 228 6.84 8.52 19.79
N PRO A 229 6.38 7.31 20.17
CA PRO A 229 5.63 7.12 21.41
C PRO A 229 6.43 7.53 22.64
N HIS A 230 5.80 8.24 23.58
CA HIS A 230 6.40 8.78 24.81
C HIS A 230 7.57 9.78 24.60
N GLN A 231 7.85 10.19 23.37
CA GLN A 231 8.92 11.14 23.07
C GLN A 231 8.44 12.57 23.39
N SER A 232 9.03 13.19 24.40
CA SER A 232 8.79 14.60 24.70
C SER A 232 9.64 15.54 23.83
N LEU A 233 9.33 16.83 23.84
CA LEU A 233 10.17 17.84 23.21
C LEU A 233 11.59 17.87 23.79
N GLU A 234 11.73 17.75 25.11
CA GLU A 234 13.01 17.73 25.81
C GLU A 234 13.84 16.50 25.41
N ASP A 235 13.20 15.34 25.31
CA ASP A 235 13.80 14.10 24.83
C ASP A 235 14.38 14.23 23.43
N LEU A 236 13.61 14.84 22.52
CA LEU A 236 14.05 15.07 21.15
C LEU A 236 15.25 16.03 21.08
N LEU A 237 15.20 17.13 21.81
CA LEU A 237 16.31 18.09 21.85
C LEU A 237 17.58 17.47 22.43
N ARG A 238 17.45 16.70 23.51
CA ARG A 238 18.57 15.95 24.10
C ARG A 238 19.18 14.95 23.12
N THR A 239 18.36 14.23 22.36
CA THR A 239 18.85 13.34 21.29
C THR A 239 19.62 14.11 20.23
N ILE A 240 19.14 15.29 19.83
CA ILE A 240 19.81 16.14 18.82
C ILE A 240 21.15 16.64 19.35
N ASP A 241 21.21 17.11 20.59
CA ASP A 241 22.45 17.57 21.21
C ASP A 241 23.50 16.45 21.23
N GLN A 242 23.13 15.26 21.73
CA GLN A 242 24.03 14.09 21.75
C GLN A 242 24.45 13.64 20.34
N ALA A 243 23.53 13.65 19.38
CA ALA A 243 23.85 13.34 17.99
C ALA A 243 24.82 14.38 17.37
N ALA A 244 24.65 15.66 17.69
CA ALA A 244 25.46 16.75 17.16
C ALA A 244 26.86 16.80 17.75
N GLU A 245 27.05 16.34 18.99
CA GLU A 245 28.36 16.14 19.63
C GLU A 245 29.26 15.22 18.80
N LEU A 246 28.68 14.21 18.13
CA LEU A 246 29.40 13.28 17.25
C LEU A 246 29.68 13.85 15.85
N ARG A 247 29.19 15.06 15.57
CA ARG A 247 29.49 15.86 14.37
C ARG A 247 29.37 15.11 13.03
N PRO A 248 28.29 14.35 12.75
CA PRO A 248 28.09 13.78 11.41
C PRO A 248 28.02 14.90 10.35
N GLY A 249 28.43 14.61 9.12
CA GLY A 249 28.34 15.57 8.01
C GLY A 249 26.90 15.90 7.64
N ARG A 250 25.98 14.93 7.83
CA ARG A 250 24.56 15.03 7.51
C ARG A 250 23.68 14.52 8.66
N MET A 251 22.49 15.08 8.78
CA MET A 251 21.43 14.57 9.65
C MET A 251 20.11 14.56 8.91
N SER A 252 19.39 13.45 9.00
CA SER A 252 18.04 13.29 8.48
C SER A 252 17.06 13.20 9.64
N LEU A 253 16.13 14.14 9.78
CA LEU A 253 15.12 14.19 10.82
C LEU A 253 13.75 13.81 10.27
N PHE A 254 13.38 12.54 10.42
CA PHE A 254 12.14 12.00 9.87
C PHE A 254 10.96 12.11 10.85
N GLY A 255 9.84 12.64 10.37
CA GLY A 255 8.59 12.54 11.12
C GLY A 255 8.01 11.13 11.05
N TYR A 256 7.77 10.51 12.22
CA TYR A 256 7.21 9.17 12.32
C TYR A 256 5.89 9.04 11.53
N ALA A 257 5.82 8.02 10.67
CA ALA A 257 4.66 7.70 9.87
C ALA A 257 3.97 6.43 10.42
N HIS A 258 2.90 6.64 11.17
CA HIS A 258 2.07 5.57 11.74
C HIS A 258 1.03 5.10 10.72
N VAL A 259 1.23 3.91 10.16
CA VAL A 259 0.43 3.27 9.11
C VAL A 259 0.15 1.79 9.44
N PRO A 260 -0.44 1.44 10.60
CA PRO A 260 -0.62 0.06 11.08
C PRO A 260 -1.53 -0.82 10.19
N TRP A 261 -2.28 -0.21 9.27
CA TRP A 261 -3.03 -0.92 8.22
C TRP A 261 -2.13 -1.45 7.09
N PHE A 262 -0.98 -0.80 6.85
CA PHE A 262 -0.01 -1.17 5.83
C PHE A 262 1.22 -1.88 6.44
N LYS A 263 1.64 -1.49 7.64
CA LYS A 263 2.77 -2.05 8.40
C LYS A 263 2.28 -2.60 9.72
N THR A 264 1.84 -3.86 9.72
CA THR A 264 1.11 -4.48 10.83
C THR A 264 1.87 -4.51 12.16
N HIS A 265 3.20 -4.56 12.14
CA HIS A 265 4.02 -4.52 13.37
C HIS A 265 3.95 -3.17 14.09
N GLN A 266 3.53 -2.08 13.41
CA GLN A 266 3.29 -0.79 14.07
C GLN A 266 2.12 -0.84 15.05
N ARG A 267 1.27 -1.87 15.02
CA ARG A 267 0.22 -2.11 16.04
C ARG A 267 0.79 -2.42 17.43
N LEU A 268 2.09 -2.68 17.54
CA LEU A 268 2.79 -2.83 18.82
C LEU A 268 3.01 -1.48 19.52
N ILE A 269 2.86 -0.36 18.81
CA ILE A 269 2.93 0.97 19.39
C ILE A 269 1.56 1.33 19.95
N ASP A 270 1.54 1.79 21.20
CA ASP A 270 0.35 2.37 21.81
C ASP A 270 0.02 3.72 21.14
N GLU A 271 -1.11 3.79 20.44
CA GLU A 271 -1.55 5.01 19.78
C GLU A 271 -1.81 6.16 20.77
N ALA A 272 -2.20 5.85 22.01
CA ALA A 272 -2.42 6.87 23.04
C ALA A 272 -1.11 7.53 23.52
N ALA A 273 0.03 6.87 23.28
CA ALA A 273 1.35 7.39 23.61
C ALA A 273 1.93 8.29 22.50
N LEU A 274 1.28 8.38 21.34
CA LEU A 274 1.75 9.20 20.23
C LEU A 274 1.42 10.68 20.45
N PRO A 275 2.33 11.59 20.11
CA PRO A 275 2.05 13.02 20.16
C PRO A 275 1.01 13.41 19.11
N ASP A 276 0.14 14.35 19.48
CA ASP A 276 -0.85 14.91 18.57
C ASP A 276 -0.21 15.80 17.48
N ALA A 277 -1.02 16.32 16.56
CA ALA A 277 -0.52 17.14 15.46
C ALA A 277 0.18 18.43 15.93
N ALA A 278 -0.30 19.06 17.01
CA ALA A 278 0.28 20.28 17.53
C ALA A 278 1.63 20.01 18.19
N GLU A 279 1.75 18.93 18.97
CA GLU A 279 3.00 18.50 19.57
C GLU A 279 4.02 18.11 18.51
N ARG A 280 3.63 17.30 17.51
CA ARG A 280 4.52 16.94 16.39
C ARG A 280 5.01 18.17 15.62
N PHE A 281 4.15 19.18 15.46
CA PHE A 281 4.55 20.44 14.83
C PHE A 281 5.57 21.21 15.68
N ARG A 282 5.37 21.27 17.01
CA ARG A 282 6.35 21.87 17.93
C ARG A 282 7.69 21.12 17.89
N GLN A 283 7.66 19.80 17.97
CA GLN A 283 8.83 18.93 17.86
C GLN A 283 9.62 19.20 16.58
N ALA A 284 8.97 19.17 15.42
CA ALA A 284 9.62 19.40 14.13
C ALA A 284 10.31 20.78 14.06
N ASN A 285 9.65 21.84 14.50
CA ASN A 285 10.22 23.19 14.46
C ASN A 285 11.37 23.39 15.44
N ALA A 286 11.20 22.94 16.69
CA ALA A 286 12.25 23.06 17.70
C ALA A 286 13.49 22.26 17.33
N ALA A 287 13.30 21.04 16.83
CA ALA A 287 14.39 20.19 16.36
C ALA A 287 15.12 20.82 15.16
N ARG A 288 14.39 21.39 14.20
CA ARG A 288 14.97 22.15 13.09
C ARG A 288 15.83 23.31 13.59
N ASP A 289 15.29 24.12 14.51
CA ASP A 289 15.99 25.29 15.03
C ASP A 289 17.23 24.88 15.86
N ALA A 290 17.16 23.76 16.60
CA ALA A 290 18.29 23.18 17.32
C ALA A 290 19.40 22.69 16.38
N LEU A 291 19.06 21.98 15.30
CA LEU A 291 20.04 21.55 14.29
C LEU A 291 20.73 22.75 13.63
N ILE A 292 20.00 23.82 13.33
CA ILE A 292 20.58 25.07 12.82
C ILE A 292 21.52 25.71 13.85
N ALA A 293 21.15 25.71 15.13
CA ALA A 293 22.00 26.21 16.21
C ALA A 293 23.31 25.41 16.36
N HIS A 294 23.29 24.11 16.05
CA HIS A 294 24.48 23.25 15.97
C HIS A 294 25.32 23.43 14.68
N GLY A 295 24.94 24.40 13.84
CA GLY A 295 25.70 24.79 12.64
C GLY A 295 25.36 23.99 11.39
N TYR A 296 24.23 23.27 11.36
CA TYR A 296 23.75 22.63 10.13
C TYR A 296 22.90 23.60 9.30
N GLU A 297 22.98 23.46 7.98
CA GLU A 297 22.07 24.10 7.04
C GLU A 297 20.87 23.20 6.79
N ALA A 298 19.67 23.77 6.80
CA ALA A 298 18.47 23.07 6.37
C ALA A 298 18.48 22.93 4.85
N ILE A 299 18.70 21.72 4.36
CA ILE A 299 18.73 21.40 2.92
C ILE A 299 17.32 21.34 2.37
N GLY A 300 16.45 20.59 3.06
CA GLY A 300 15.02 20.65 2.84
C GLY A 300 14.28 19.49 3.47
N LEU A 301 12.97 19.68 3.68
CA LEU A 301 12.06 18.78 4.40
C LEU A 301 12.62 18.26 5.72
N ASP A 302 13.39 17.18 5.63
CA ASP A 302 13.95 16.36 6.69
C ASP A 302 15.49 16.35 6.70
N HIS A 303 16.18 16.92 5.70
CA HIS A 303 17.64 16.82 5.60
C HIS A 303 18.36 18.11 6.03
N PHE A 304 19.45 17.89 6.75
CA PHE A 304 20.35 18.89 7.28
C PHE A 304 21.79 18.48 6.96
N ALA A 305 22.65 19.43 6.61
CA ALA A 305 24.05 19.14 6.33
C ALA A 305 24.96 20.28 6.80
N LEU A 306 26.19 19.95 7.17
CA LEU A 306 27.18 20.97 7.49
C LEU A 306 27.50 21.81 6.25
N PRO A 307 27.88 23.10 6.39
CA PRO A 307 28.19 23.97 5.26
C PRO A 307 29.29 23.42 4.32
N SER A 308 30.20 22.62 4.88
CA SER A 308 31.30 21.96 4.20
C SER A 308 30.92 20.65 3.48
N ASP A 309 29.70 20.14 3.66
CA ASP A 309 29.21 18.95 2.97
C ASP A 309 28.87 19.27 1.50
N SER A 310 29.02 18.29 0.61
CA SER A 310 28.67 18.43 -0.81
C SER A 310 27.18 18.72 -1.02
N MET A 311 26.31 18.19 -0.17
CA MET A 311 24.86 18.43 -0.23
C MET A 311 24.52 19.90 0.02
N ALA A 312 25.15 20.54 1.02
CA ALA A 312 24.96 21.96 1.31
C ALA A 312 25.48 22.85 0.18
N ARG A 313 26.65 22.50 -0.40
CA ARG A 313 27.17 23.19 -1.59
C ARG A 313 26.21 23.11 -2.77
N MET A 314 25.77 21.91 -3.12
CA MET A 314 24.85 21.69 -4.26
C MET A 314 23.48 22.34 -4.04
N ALA A 315 23.00 22.44 -2.80
CA ALA A 315 21.78 23.17 -2.49
C ALA A 315 21.93 24.68 -2.78
N ARG A 316 23.06 25.28 -2.38
CA ARG A 316 23.34 26.71 -2.67
C ARG A 316 23.55 26.97 -4.16
N ASP A 317 24.19 26.02 -4.86
CA ASP A 317 24.44 26.10 -6.29
C ASP A 317 23.21 25.73 -7.14
N GLN A 318 22.09 25.34 -6.50
CA GLN A 318 20.84 24.92 -7.15
C GLN A 318 21.01 23.71 -8.09
N THR A 319 21.96 22.82 -7.77
CA THR A 319 22.23 21.58 -8.52
C THR A 319 21.85 20.32 -7.75
N LEU A 320 21.36 20.46 -6.51
CA LEU A 320 20.88 19.35 -5.71
C LEU A 320 19.75 18.60 -6.41
N LYS A 321 19.76 17.27 -6.30
CA LYS A 321 18.72 16.39 -6.85
C LYS A 321 17.98 15.65 -5.74
N ARG A 322 16.88 15.00 -6.09
CA ARG A 322 16.13 14.14 -5.17
C ARG A 322 15.73 12.83 -5.83
N ASN A 323 15.95 11.71 -5.14
CA ASN A 323 15.56 10.38 -5.59
C ASN A 323 14.85 9.60 -4.47
N PHE A 324 14.69 8.27 -4.65
CA PHE A 324 14.02 7.41 -3.66
C PHE A 324 14.77 7.29 -2.33
N GLN A 325 16.07 7.61 -2.29
CA GLN A 325 16.89 7.64 -1.08
C GLN A 325 16.81 8.98 -0.34
N GLY A 326 16.26 10.03 -0.96
CA GLY A 326 16.14 11.36 -0.36
C GLY A 326 16.82 12.44 -1.20
N TYR A 327 17.31 13.50 -0.56
CA TYR A 327 18.17 14.46 -1.25
C TYR A 327 19.51 13.81 -1.54
N THR A 328 20.03 14.07 -2.74
CA THR A 328 21.23 13.38 -3.22
C THR A 328 22.13 14.31 -4.01
N THR A 329 23.42 14.04 -3.91
CA THR A 329 24.46 14.61 -4.76
C THR A 329 24.69 13.76 -6.02
N ASP A 330 23.97 12.63 -6.14
CA ASP A 330 23.99 11.74 -7.28
C ASP A 330 23.43 12.41 -8.54
N ASP A 331 24.31 12.63 -9.50
CA ASP A 331 24.00 13.24 -10.77
C ASP A 331 23.90 12.25 -11.94
N ALA A 332 24.02 10.93 -11.68
CA ALA A 332 24.04 9.90 -12.70
C ALA A 332 22.77 9.90 -13.58
N GLU A 333 22.95 9.50 -14.84
CA GLU A 333 21.88 9.48 -15.84
C GLU A 333 20.92 8.31 -15.66
N ALA A 334 21.41 7.19 -15.14
CA ALA A 334 20.61 6.01 -14.85
C ALA A 334 20.96 5.40 -13.50
N LEU A 335 19.94 4.96 -12.77
CA LEU A 335 20.03 4.22 -11.52
C LEU A 335 19.61 2.77 -11.76
N LEU A 336 20.58 1.86 -11.68
CA LEU A 336 20.35 0.42 -11.71
C LEU A 336 20.13 -0.07 -10.27
N ALA A 337 19.04 -0.79 -10.06
CA ALA A 337 18.63 -1.24 -8.74
C ALA A 337 18.65 -2.77 -8.68
N PHE A 338 19.23 -3.28 -7.60
CA PHE A 338 19.42 -4.71 -7.33
C PHE A 338 18.74 -5.10 -6.03
N GLY A 339 18.21 -6.33 -5.98
CA GLY A 339 17.53 -6.89 -4.83
C GLY A 339 16.01 -6.70 -4.86
N ALA A 340 15.35 -7.50 -4.01
CA ALA A 340 13.91 -7.45 -3.78
C ALA A 340 13.41 -6.04 -3.43
N SER A 341 12.27 -5.64 -3.98
CA SER A 341 11.63 -4.32 -3.85
C SER A 341 12.38 -3.11 -4.42
N ALA A 342 13.63 -3.29 -4.86
CA ALA A 342 14.49 -2.21 -5.33
C ALA A 342 13.87 -1.47 -6.53
N ILE A 343 14.03 -0.15 -6.56
CA ILE A 343 13.47 0.73 -7.61
C ILE A 343 14.61 1.35 -8.40
N GLY A 344 14.62 1.10 -9.71
CA GLY A 344 15.53 1.70 -10.67
C GLY A 344 14.92 2.90 -11.38
N ARG A 345 15.77 3.76 -11.94
CA ARG A 345 15.38 4.90 -12.78
C ARG A 345 16.27 4.95 -14.01
N LEU A 346 15.70 4.69 -15.17
CA LEU A 346 16.37 4.83 -16.46
C LEU A 346 15.84 6.07 -17.17
N PRO A 347 16.52 6.56 -18.23
CA PRO A 347 16.02 7.69 -19.01
C PRO A 347 14.58 7.47 -19.50
N GLN A 348 14.16 6.24 -19.76
CA GLN A 348 12.81 5.93 -20.23
C GLN A 348 11.76 5.95 -19.11
N GLY A 349 12.15 5.63 -17.87
CA GLY A 349 11.23 5.64 -16.73
C GLY A 349 11.68 4.80 -15.54
N PHE A 350 10.73 4.40 -14.71
CA PHE A 350 10.98 3.66 -13.47
C PHE A 350 10.74 2.17 -13.63
N VAL A 351 11.52 1.37 -12.93
CA VAL A 351 11.36 -0.09 -12.81
C VAL A 351 11.41 -0.50 -11.35
N GLN A 352 10.65 -1.52 -10.95
CA GLN A 352 10.65 -2.04 -9.58
C GLN A 352 10.70 -3.56 -9.58
N ASN A 353 11.66 -4.10 -8.83
CA ASN A 353 11.79 -5.52 -8.58
C ASN A 353 10.69 -6.07 -7.67
N ALA A 354 10.41 -7.36 -7.80
CA ALA A 354 9.48 -8.10 -6.95
C ALA A 354 9.72 -7.77 -5.46
N PRO A 355 8.73 -7.23 -4.74
CA PRO A 355 8.88 -6.97 -3.31
C PRO A 355 9.02 -8.26 -2.50
N ASP A 356 8.29 -9.32 -2.86
CA ASP A 356 8.41 -10.58 -2.16
C ASP A 356 9.74 -11.28 -2.49
N ILE A 357 10.51 -11.61 -1.45
CA ILE A 357 11.85 -12.21 -1.59
C ILE A 357 11.79 -13.52 -2.40
N GLY A 358 10.74 -14.32 -2.22
CA GLY A 358 10.59 -15.59 -2.93
C GLY A 358 10.37 -15.41 -4.43
N GLY A 359 9.53 -14.46 -4.84
CA GLY A 359 9.29 -14.08 -6.23
C GLY A 359 10.53 -13.52 -6.88
N TYR A 360 11.24 -12.63 -6.18
CA TYR A 360 12.55 -12.13 -6.58
C TYR A 360 13.52 -13.28 -6.86
N GLN A 361 13.72 -14.19 -5.91
CA GLN A 361 14.67 -15.31 -6.06
C GLN A 361 14.28 -16.25 -7.22
N ARG A 362 12.99 -16.57 -7.38
CA ARG A 362 12.52 -17.42 -8.48
C ARG A 362 12.80 -16.79 -9.86
N ALA A 363 12.59 -15.49 -10.02
CA ALA A 363 12.87 -14.79 -11.28
C ALA A 363 14.37 -14.85 -11.61
N ILE A 364 15.23 -14.53 -10.64
CA ILE A 364 16.68 -14.58 -10.85
C ILE A 364 17.17 -16.00 -11.16
N ALA A 365 16.66 -17.01 -10.45
CA ALA A 365 16.99 -18.41 -10.71
C ALA A 365 16.56 -18.89 -12.11
N ALA A 366 15.53 -18.27 -12.70
CA ALA A 366 15.09 -18.53 -14.06
C ALA A 366 15.90 -17.78 -15.13
N GLY A 367 16.86 -16.92 -14.74
CA GLY A 367 17.62 -16.09 -15.67
C GLY A 367 16.82 -14.89 -16.21
N GLU A 368 15.77 -14.47 -15.49
CA GLU A 368 14.88 -13.38 -15.87
C GLU A 368 15.05 -12.19 -14.92
N PRO A 369 14.96 -10.93 -15.42
CA PRO A 369 14.93 -9.76 -14.55
C PRO A 369 13.77 -9.85 -13.56
N ALA A 370 14.02 -9.51 -12.29
CA ALA A 370 13.01 -9.56 -11.23
C ALA A 370 11.98 -8.41 -11.29
N THR A 371 11.95 -7.62 -12.36
CA THR A 371 11.06 -6.47 -12.54
C THR A 371 9.61 -6.92 -12.73
N VAL A 372 8.73 -6.50 -11.82
CA VAL A 372 7.30 -6.87 -11.84
C VAL A 372 6.37 -5.72 -12.16
N ARG A 373 6.86 -4.48 -12.03
CA ARG A 373 6.09 -3.26 -12.30
C ARG A 373 7.02 -2.08 -12.53
N GLY A 374 6.50 -1.05 -13.18
CA GLY A 374 7.22 0.21 -13.40
C GLY A 374 6.34 1.25 -14.09
N LEU A 375 6.96 2.29 -14.64
CA LEU A 375 6.26 3.35 -15.36
C LEU A 375 7.17 3.96 -16.42
N ALA A 376 6.73 3.95 -17.67
CA ALA A 376 7.35 4.71 -18.76
C ALA A 376 6.95 6.18 -18.66
N LEU A 377 7.93 7.08 -18.62
CA LEU A 377 7.70 8.51 -18.45
C LEU A 377 7.34 9.17 -19.78
N SER A 378 6.16 9.80 -19.81
CA SER A 378 5.78 10.71 -20.90
C SER A 378 6.55 12.03 -20.83
N LEU A 379 6.43 12.86 -21.87
CA LEU A 379 6.99 14.21 -21.84
C LEU A 379 6.38 15.05 -20.72
N ASP A 380 5.05 14.97 -20.52
CA ASP A 380 4.36 15.66 -19.43
C ASP A 380 4.90 15.22 -18.06
N ASP A 381 5.17 13.91 -17.89
CA ASP A 381 5.72 13.38 -16.65
C ASP A 381 7.11 13.95 -16.33
N ARG A 382 7.99 14.06 -17.34
CA ARG A 382 9.35 14.58 -17.19
C ARG A 382 9.35 16.05 -16.83
N VAL A 383 8.59 16.85 -17.58
CA VAL A 383 8.53 18.31 -17.43
C VAL A 383 8.00 18.68 -16.05
N ARG A 384 6.92 18.00 -15.62
CA ARG A 384 6.39 18.18 -14.27
C ARG A 384 7.37 17.67 -13.22
N GLY A 385 7.98 16.50 -13.44
CA GLY A 385 8.99 15.92 -12.54
C GLY A 385 10.13 16.89 -12.24
N ASP A 386 10.65 17.56 -13.25
CA ASP A 386 11.72 18.55 -13.10
C ASP A 386 11.24 19.79 -12.35
N ALA A 387 10.05 20.32 -12.68
CA ALA A 387 9.47 21.45 -11.94
C ALA A 387 9.26 21.12 -10.45
N ILE A 388 8.80 19.91 -10.15
CA ILE A 388 8.62 19.41 -8.79
C ILE A 388 9.97 19.28 -8.08
N GLU A 389 10.98 18.72 -8.75
CA GLU A 389 12.32 18.58 -8.16
C GLU A 389 12.90 19.95 -7.80
N ARG A 390 12.82 20.95 -8.70
CA ARG A 390 13.27 22.32 -8.41
C ARG A 390 12.52 22.94 -7.23
N LEU A 391 11.19 22.77 -7.17
CA LEU A 391 10.40 23.24 -6.02
C LEU A 391 10.78 22.55 -4.70
N MET A 392 11.22 21.30 -4.75
CA MET A 392 11.58 20.51 -3.56
C MET A 392 13.01 20.78 -3.10
N CYS A 393 13.94 20.98 -4.03
CA CYS A 393 15.37 21.19 -3.77
C CYS A 393 15.71 22.66 -3.57
N ASP A 394 15.18 23.54 -4.42
CA ASP A 394 15.58 24.96 -4.47
C ASP A 394 14.52 25.87 -3.83
N PHE A 395 13.39 25.29 -3.41
CA PHE A 395 12.22 26.01 -2.90
C PHE A 395 11.67 27.09 -3.85
N SER A 396 12.04 26.98 -5.12
CA SER A 396 11.68 27.91 -6.18
C SER A 396 11.78 27.19 -7.51
N ALA A 397 10.91 27.51 -8.44
CA ALA A 397 11.00 27.01 -9.81
C ALA A 397 10.59 28.08 -10.82
N ASP A 398 11.46 28.32 -11.80
CA ASP A 398 11.12 29.05 -13.02
C ASP A 398 10.46 28.07 -14.00
N LEU A 399 9.13 28.07 -14.00
CA LEU A 399 8.34 27.15 -14.81
C LEU A 399 8.48 27.41 -16.31
N GLU A 400 8.83 28.64 -16.71
CA GLU A 400 9.10 28.96 -18.10
C GLU A 400 10.44 28.36 -18.55
N ALA A 401 11.48 28.50 -17.73
CA ALA A 401 12.78 27.90 -18.00
C ALA A 401 12.68 26.37 -18.08
N VAL A 402 11.92 25.74 -17.18
CA VAL A 402 11.66 24.29 -17.21
C VAL A 402 10.93 23.89 -18.49
N ALA A 403 9.84 24.58 -18.88
CA ALA A 403 9.13 24.28 -20.12
C ALA A 403 10.06 24.41 -21.35
N ARG A 404 10.86 25.48 -21.41
CA ARG A 404 11.80 25.74 -22.51
C ARG A 404 12.88 24.67 -22.61
N HIS A 405 13.40 24.18 -21.48
CA HIS A 405 14.40 23.10 -21.45
C HIS A 405 13.89 21.83 -22.15
N HIS A 406 12.59 21.55 -22.05
CA HIS A 406 11.93 20.42 -22.71
C HIS A 406 11.35 20.75 -24.08
N GLY A 407 11.63 21.93 -24.64
CA GLY A 407 11.12 22.37 -25.95
C GLY A 407 9.61 22.66 -25.97
N LEU A 408 9.01 22.96 -24.81
CA LEU A 408 7.59 23.29 -24.67
C LEU A 408 7.36 24.80 -24.64
N PRO A 409 6.14 25.27 -25.01
CA PRO A 409 5.82 26.69 -24.99
C PRO A 409 5.78 27.22 -23.55
N SER A 410 6.04 28.51 -23.39
CA SER A 410 6.13 29.17 -22.08
C SER A 410 4.85 28.98 -21.24
N ASP A 411 3.69 28.92 -21.90
CA ASP A 411 2.34 28.84 -21.32
C ASP A 411 1.93 27.43 -20.84
N PHE A 412 2.81 26.42 -20.99
CA PHE A 412 2.53 25.02 -20.63
C PHE A 412 1.96 24.85 -19.21
N PHE A 413 2.44 25.65 -18.25
CA PHE A 413 2.03 25.58 -16.84
C PHE A 413 0.92 26.57 -16.43
N ASP A 414 0.28 27.30 -17.37
CA ASP A 414 -0.68 28.36 -17.02
C ASP A 414 -1.89 27.86 -16.23
N ALA A 415 -2.41 26.68 -16.60
CA ALA A 415 -3.50 26.03 -15.88
C ALA A 415 -3.09 25.62 -14.46
N ASP A 416 -1.83 25.25 -14.27
CA ASP A 416 -1.29 24.84 -12.97
C ASP A 416 -1.02 26.06 -12.08
N LEU A 417 -0.47 27.14 -12.65
CA LEU A 417 -0.28 28.43 -12.00
C LEU A 417 -1.60 29.02 -11.49
N ALA A 418 -2.68 28.94 -12.28
CA ALA A 418 -4.00 29.40 -11.85
C ALA A 418 -4.51 28.65 -10.61
N ARG A 419 -4.15 27.38 -10.45
CA ARG A 419 -4.53 26.56 -9.29
C ARG A 419 -3.72 26.87 -8.03
N LEU A 420 -2.59 27.59 -8.14
CA LEU A 420 -1.80 28.01 -6.99
C LEU A 420 -2.41 29.21 -6.24
N GLN A 421 -3.39 29.90 -6.82
CA GLN A 421 -3.97 31.12 -6.26
C GLN A 421 -4.47 31.00 -4.80
N PRO A 422 -5.12 29.92 -4.35
CA PRO A 422 -5.49 29.77 -2.94
C PRO A 422 -4.27 29.75 -2.01
N LEU A 423 -3.17 29.14 -2.46
CA LEU A 423 -1.92 29.05 -1.69
C LEU A 423 -1.16 30.38 -1.68
N GLU A 424 -1.27 31.17 -2.76
CA GLU A 424 -0.79 32.55 -2.80
C GLU A 424 -1.56 33.43 -1.79
N HIS A 425 -2.89 33.29 -1.71
CA HIS A 425 -3.71 34.01 -0.75
C HIS A 425 -3.40 33.63 0.71
N GLU A 426 -3.03 32.37 0.96
CA GLU A 426 -2.59 31.89 2.27
C GLU A 426 -1.13 32.26 2.59
N GLY A 427 -0.42 32.92 1.67
CA GLY A 427 0.98 33.33 1.85
C GLY A 427 1.98 32.17 1.85
N LEU A 428 1.55 30.98 1.45
CA LEU A 428 2.39 29.78 1.43
C LEU A 428 3.34 29.75 0.24
N VAL A 429 2.89 30.31 -0.90
CA VAL A 429 3.71 30.56 -2.09
C VAL A 429 3.63 32.02 -2.47
N SER A 430 4.67 32.51 -3.12
CA SER A 430 4.66 33.78 -3.83
C SER A 430 5.03 33.55 -5.29
N ARG A 431 4.52 34.40 -6.17
CA ARG A 431 4.78 34.32 -7.60
C ARG A 431 5.34 35.62 -8.12
N LYS A 432 6.41 35.51 -8.91
CA LYS A 432 6.98 36.61 -9.68
C LYS A 432 7.00 36.17 -11.15
N ALA A 433 6.11 36.72 -11.95
CA ALA A 433 5.85 36.24 -13.31
C ALA A 433 5.49 34.74 -13.35
N ARG A 434 6.33 33.90 -13.98
CA ARG A 434 6.18 32.44 -14.06
C ARG A 434 7.09 31.69 -13.08
N THR A 435 7.76 32.42 -12.18
CA THR A 435 8.56 31.84 -11.10
C THR A 435 7.69 31.68 -9.85
N VAL A 436 7.63 30.46 -9.33
CA VAL A 436 6.96 30.12 -8.07
C VAL A 436 8.01 29.99 -6.98
N VAL A 437 7.82 30.65 -5.85
CA VAL A 437 8.72 30.61 -4.68
C VAL A 437 7.93 30.16 -3.47
N VAL A 438 8.41 29.13 -2.79
CA VAL A 438 7.84 28.62 -1.53
C VAL A 438 8.27 29.57 -0.40
N SER A 439 7.32 30.01 0.42
CA SER A 439 7.63 30.88 1.57
C SER A 439 8.39 30.11 2.66
N SER A 440 9.24 30.81 3.43
CA SER A 440 9.91 30.25 4.60
C SER A 440 8.94 29.68 5.64
N SER A 441 7.76 30.30 5.76
CA SER A 441 6.62 29.81 6.54
C SER A 441 6.17 28.43 6.07
N ALA A 442 5.89 28.26 4.78
CA ALA A 442 5.53 26.97 4.21
C ALA A 442 6.66 25.95 4.39
N MET A 443 7.93 26.38 4.25
CA MET A 443 9.14 25.57 4.51
C MET A 443 9.21 24.98 5.93
N ARG A 444 8.56 25.60 6.91
CA ARG A 444 8.54 25.11 8.30
C ARG A 444 7.46 24.08 8.58
N VAL A 445 6.35 24.10 7.83
CA VAL A 445 5.20 23.23 8.08
C VAL A 445 5.23 21.94 7.24
N GLY A 446 6.29 21.68 6.47
CA GLY A 446 6.35 20.54 5.55
C GLY A 446 5.28 20.58 4.44
N LEU A 447 4.59 21.72 4.34
CA LEU A 447 3.33 21.89 3.60
C LEU A 447 3.54 21.83 2.08
N TRP A 448 4.75 22.13 1.60
CA TRP A 448 5.00 22.28 0.16
C TRP A 448 5.01 20.97 -0.61
N CYS A 449 5.23 19.83 0.06
CA CYS A 449 4.93 18.51 -0.50
C CYS A 449 3.48 18.44 -1.03
N GLY A 450 2.56 19.16 -0.37
CA GLY A 450 1.21 19.39 -0.83
C GLY A 450 1.04 20.56 -1.81
N LEU A 451 1.74 21.69 -1.58
CA LEU A 451 1.64 22.91 -2.41
C LEU A 451 1.94 22.64 -3.89
N SER A 452 2.94 21.81 -4.18
CA SER A 452 3.48 21.71 -5.55
C SER A 452 2.50 21.02 -6.50
N LEU A 453 1.69 20.07 -6.03
CA LEU A 453 1.44 18.94 -6.91
C LEU A 453 0.00 18.62 -7.21
N ARG A 454 -0.97 18.92 -6.35
CA ARG A 454 -2.38 18.77 -6.77
C ARG A 454 -2.72 19.73 -7.92
N CYS A 455 -2.02 20.86 -7.96
CA CYS A 455 -2.14 21.91 -8.94
C CYS A 455 -1.44 21.54 -10.26
N LEU A 456 -0.17 21.12 -10.19
CA LEU A 456 0.61 20.60 -11.34
C LEU A 456 0.11 19.25 -11.86
N MET A 457 -0.66 18.46 -11.10
CA MET A 457 -1.12 17.13 -11.51
C MET A 457 -2.57 17.11 -11.98
N ARG A 458 -2.86 17.72 -13.15
CA ARG A 458 -3.91 17.23 -14.07
C ARG A 458 -4.07 18.16 -15.28
N THR A 459 -3.87 17.63 -16.50
CA THR A 459 -4.94 17.51 -17.53
C THR A 459 -4.51 16.73 -18.79
N SER A 460 -5.09 15.54 -19.02
CA SER A 460 -5.73 15.11 -20.29
C SER A 460 -6.42 13.75 -20.08
N PRO A 461 -7.64 13.51 -20.60
CA PRO A 461 -8.43 12.32 -20.31
C PRO A 461 -7.94 11.12 -21.12
N ARG A 462 -7.02 10.32 -20.57
CA ARG A 462 -7.00 8.90 -20.93
C ARG A 462 -8.25 8.27 -20.29
N ARG A 463 -9.16 7.77 -21.14
CA ARG A 463 -10.37 7.05 -20.75
C ARG A 463 -10.02 6.03 -19.66
N GLY A 464 -10.58 6.22 -18.46
CA GLY A 464 -10.37 5.33 -17.32
C GLY A 464 -9.80 6.00 -16.07
N ALA A 465 -10.15 7.25 -15.76
CA ALA A 465 -9.72 7.90 -14.52
C ALA A 465 -10.77 7.78 -13.40
N ILE A 466 -10.36 7.09 -12.34
CA ILE A 466 -10.93 7.15 -10.99
C ILE A 466 -10.92 8.62 -10.53
N ARG A 467 -12.05 9.09 -9.97
CA ARG A 467 -12.23 10.47 -9.46
C ARG A 467 -11.50 10.65 -8.11
N PRO A 468 -10.96 11.83 -7.80
CA PRO A 468 -10.37 12.11 -6.49
C PRO A 468 -11.47 12.27 -5.43
N LEU A 469 -11.33 11.55 -4.32
CA LEU A 469 -12.10 11.76 -3.09
C LEU A 469 -11.51 12.95 -2.32
N SER A 470 -12.12 14.13 -2.46
CA SER A 470 -12.19 15.18 -1.41
C SER A 470 -12.83 16.44 -1.99
N ASP A 471 -14.16 16.44 -2.04
CA ASP A 471 -15.00 17.53 -1.52
C ASP A 471 -16.48 17.13 -1.59
N ALA A 472 -16.86 16.19 -0.73
CA ALA A 472 -18.25 15.79 -0.56
C ALA A 472 -18.56 15.52 0.91
N ARG A 473 -18.37 16.52 1.78
CA ARG A 473 -19.26 16.65 2.93
C ARG A 473 -20.45 17.49 2.48
N ARG A 474 -21.62 16.84 2.49
CA ARG A 474 -22.98 17.34 2.21
C ARG A 474 -23.45 17.32 0.74
N SER A 475 -23.50 16.12 0.17
CA SER A 475 -24.72 15.70 -0.52
C SER A 475 -24.98 14.24 -0.18
N LYS A 476 -26.07 13.96 0.54
CA LYS A 476 -26.63 12.60 0.63
C LYS A 476 -26.99 12.17 -0.79
N GLY A 477 -26.06 11.51 -1.46
CA GLY A 477 -26.28 10.84 -2.75
C GLY A 477 -27.16 9.63 -2.51
N MET A 478 -28.45 9.88 -2.37
CA MET A 478 -29.48 8.87 -2.42
C MET A 478 -29.45 8.30 -3.84
N PHE A 479 -28.82 7.13 -4.03
CA PHE A 479 -29.15 6.30 -5.20
C PHE A 479 -30.67 6.14 -5.18
N PRO A 480 -31.40 6.47 -6.27
CA PRO A 480 -32.84 6.29 -6.26
C PRO A 480 -33.12 4.81 -5.94
N SER A 481 -34.00 4.56 -4.96
CA SER A 481 -34.26 3.23 -4.41
C SER A 481 -34.60 2.20 -5.50
N SER A 482 -35.16 2.67 -6.62
CA SER A 482 -35.42 1.90 -7.84
C SER A 482 -34.16 1.27 -8.46
N LEU A 483 -33.03 1.99 -8.51
CA LEU A 483 -31.79 1.46 -9.08
C LEU A 483 -31.17 0.37 -8.20
N THR A 484 -31.31 0.51 -6.88
CA THR A 484 -30.79 -0.45 -5.90
C THR A 484 -31.57 -1.77 -5.91
N ILE A 485 -32.90 -1.72 -6.08
CA ILE A 485 -33.73 -2.92 -6.24
C ILE A 485 -33.35 -3.67 -7.53
N VAL A 486 -33.16 -2.95 -8.64
CA VAL A 486 -32.79 -3.55 -9.93
C VAL A 486 -31.43 -4.23 -9.85
N ALA A 487 -30.43 -3.59 -9.23
CA ALA A 487 -29.12 -4.20 -9.00
C ALA A 487 -29.22 -5.47 -8.15
N GLY A 488 -30.01 -5.44 -7.08
CA GLY A 488 -30.29 -6.62 -6.27
C GLY A 488 -30.94 -7.74 -7.09
N MET A 489 -31.93 -7.42 -7.93
CA MET A 489 -32.62 -8.40 -8.77
C MET A 489 -31.70 -9.07 -9.79
N LEU A 490 -30.80 -8.31 -10.41
CA LEU A 490 -29.77 -8.86 -11.31
C LEU A 490 -28.80 -9.79 -10.56
N MET A 491 -28.39 -9.41 -9.35
CA MET A 491 -27.53 -10.24 -8.50
C MET A 491 -28.23 -11.55 -8.09
N GLY A 492 -29.51 -11.48 -7.71
CA GLY A 492 -30.33 -12.65 -7.38
C GLY A 492 -30.55 -13.57 -8.59
N PHE A 493 -30.74 -12.99 -9.77
CA PHE A 493 -30.83 -13.75 -11.02
C PHE A 493 -29.50 -14.42 -11.39
N ALA A 494 -28.36 -13.74 -11.21
CA ALA A 494 -27.05 -14.34 -11.42
C ALA A 494 -26.78 -15.50 -10.44
N ALA A 495 -27.31 -15.42 -9.21
CA ALA A 495 -27.23 -16.49 -8.21
C ALA A 495 -28.23 -17.65 -8.44
N SER A 496 -29.10 -17.55 -9.45
CA SER A 496 -30.26 -18.43 -9.65
C SER A 496 -29.92 -19.92 -9.78
N LEU A 497 -28.81 -20.27 -10.42
CA LEU A 497 -28.39 -21.67 -10.60
C LEU A 497 -28.00 -22.34 -9.25
N HIS A 498 -27.31 -21.59 -8.38
CA HIS A 498 -26.98 -22.04 -7.02
C HIS A 498 -28.24 -22.14 -6.16
N CYS A 499 -29.11 -21.14 -6.22
CA CYS A 499 -30.37 -21.13 -5.50
C CYS A 499 -31.30 -22.26 -5.95
N ALA A 500 -31.34 -22.62 -7.24
CA ALA A 500 -32.12 -23.75 -7.72
C ALA A 500 -31.65 -25.09 -7.13
N GLY A 501 -30.33 -25.30 -6.99
CA GLY A 501 -29.79 -26.54 -6.42
C GLY A 501 -30.04 -26.67 -4.91
N MET A 502 -29.64 -25.64 -4.14
CA MET A 502 -29.69 -25.69 -2.68
C MET A 502 -31.08 -25.33 -2.14
N CYS A 503 -31.63 -24.21 -2.57
CA CYS A 503 -32.92 -23.75 -2.08
C CYS A 503 -34.09 -24.50 -2.72
N GLY A 504 -33.94 -24.93 -3.97
CA GLY A 504 -34.93 -25.74 -4.67
C GLY A 504 -35.21 -27.06 -3.97
N SER A 505 -34.17 -27.78 -3.54
CA SER A 505 -34.27 -29.06 -2.84
C SER A 505 -34.94 -28.94 -1.47
N ILE A 506 -34.63 -27.89 -0.70
CA ILE A 506 -35.32 -27.57 0.56
C ILE A 506 -36.80 -27.30 0.32
N GLY A 507 -37.13 -26.50 -0.70
CA GLY A 507 -38.52 -26.22 -1.05
C GLY A 507 -39.28 -27.48 -1.47
N SER A 508 -38.66 -28.39 -2.23
CA SER A 508 -39.27 -29.69 -2.58
C SER A 508 -39.49 -30.59 -1.37
N ALA A 509 -38.52 -30.67 -0.45
CA ALA A 509 -38.64 -31.46 0.78
C ALA A 509 -39.76 -30.90 1.67
N LEU A 510 -39.89 -29.58 1.77
CA LEU A 510 -40.96 -28.93 2.50
C LEU A 510 -42.34 -29.22 1.88
N MET A 511 -42.45 -29.22 0.54
CA MET A 511 -43.70 -29.55 -0.15
C MET A 511 -44.14 -31.00 0.12
N LEU A 512 -43.19 -31.94 0.15
CA LEU A 512 -43.47 -33.35 0.40
C LEU A 512 -43.85 -33.65 1.85
N THR A 513 -43.37 -32.84 2.80
CA THR A 513 -43.62 -33.02 4.24
C THR A 513 -44.87 -32.28 4.73
N VAL A 514 -45.17 -31.09 4.18
CA VAL A 514 -46.30 -30.27 4.63
C VAL A 514 -47.62 -30.65 3.96
N HIS A 515 -47.62 -31.03 2.68
CA HIS A 515 -48.82 -31.47 1.95
C HIS A 515 -48.56 -32.71 1.06
N PRO A 516 -48.34 -33.89 1.67
CA PRO A 516 -48.06 -35.13 0.95
C PRO A 516 -49.18 -35.54 -0.05
N GLY A 517 -50.42 -35.07 0.12
CA GLY A 517 -51.56 -35.33 -0.78
C GLY A 517 -52.27 -34.10 -1.36
N GLY A 518 -51.71 -32.89 -1.24
CA GLY A 518 -52.33 -31.66 -1.76
C GLY A 518 -52.21 -31.52 -3.28
N ASP A 519 -53.21 -30.91 -3.91
CA ASP A 519 -53.19 -30.57 -5.34
C ASP A 519 -52.07 -29.55 -5.66
N MET A 520 -51.62 -29.50 -6.91
CA MET A 520 -50.52 -28.65 -7.39
C MET A 520 -50.76 -27.17 -7.04
N SER A 521 -52.01 -26.73 -7.10
CA SER A 521 -52.44 -25.37 -6.73
C SER A 521 -52.15 -25.03 -5.26
N GLN A 522 -52.42 -25.96 -4.34
CA GLN A 522 -52.18 -25.79 -2.91
C GLN A 522 -50.69 -25.79 -2.60
N ARG A 523 -49.91 -26.68 -3.24
CA ARG A 523 -48.45 -26.73 -3.11
C ARG A 523 -47.79 -25.44 -3.60
N ALA A 524 -48.20 -24.93 -4.76
CA ALA A 524 -47.71 -23.66 -5.29
C ALA A 524 -48.03 -22.49 -4.36
N ARG A 525 -49.23 -22.45 -3.78
CA ARG A 525 -49.65 -21.40 -2.83
C ARG A 525 -48.83 -21.44 -1.53
N THR A 526 -48.64 -22.61 -0.95
CA THR A 526 -47.81 -22.78 0.26
C THR A 526 -46.36 -22.40 -0.01
N LEU A 527 -45.79 -22.84 -1.15
CA LEU A 527 -44.44 -22.48 -1.55
C LEU A 527 -44.29 -20.97 -1.73
N LEU A 528 -45.24 -20.31 -2.38
CA LEU A 528 -45.21 -18.86 -2.57
C LEU A 528 -45.21 -18.12 -1.23
N VAL A 529 -46.04 -18.54 -0.27
CA VAL A 529 -46.07 -17.94 1.07
C VAL A 529 -44.74 -18.16 1.81
N THR A 530 -44.14 -19.34 1.71
CA THR A 530 -42.81 -19.61 2.25
C THR A 530 -41.74 -18.71 1.61
N GLN A 531 -41.82 -18.50 0.30
CA GLN A 531 -40.90 -17.61 -0.41
C GLN A 531 -41.06 -16.13 0.02
N ILE A 532 -42.29 -15.68 0.26
CA ILE A 532 -42.55 -14.34 0.80
C ILE A 532 -41.84 -14.17 2.16
N GLY A 533 -41.96 -15.15 3.06
CA GLY A 533 -41.27 -15.12 4.35
C GLY A 533 -39.75 -15.03 4.20
N ARG A 534 -39.18 -15.77 3.25
CA ARG A 534 -37.75 -15.76 2.96
C ARG A 534 -37.25 -14.41 2.45
N VAL A 535 -37.98 -13.83 1.48
CA VAL A 535 -37.63 -12.52 0.90
C VAL A 535 -37.77 -11.41 1.95
N LEU A 536 -38.77 -11.50 2.83
CA LEU A 536 -38.91 -10.57 3.96
C LEU A 536 -37.74 -10.66 4.93
N ALA A 537 -37.29 -11.88 5.28
CA ALA A 537 -36.11 -12.06 6.12
C ALA A 537 -34.84 -11.43 5.50
N TYR A 538 -34.63 -11.59 4.19
CA TYR A 538 -33.54 -10.94 3.48
C TYR A 538 -33.64 -9.41 3.54
N ALA A 539 -34.81 -8.85 3.27
CA ALA A 539 -35.03 -7.40 3.30
C ALA A 539 -34.78 -6.82 4.71
N VAL A 540 -35.24 -7.50 5.77
CA VAL A 540 -35.01 -7.10 7.16
C VAL A 540 -33.52 -7.15 7.50
N ALA A 541 -32.83 -8.26 7.19
CA ALA A 541 -31.40 -8.41 7.45
C ALA A 541 -30.58 -7.36 6.69
N GLY A 542 -30.92 -7.09 5.42
CA GLY A 542 -30.32 -6.03 4.62
C GLY A 542 -30.58 -4.64 5.19
N GLY A 543 -31.78 -4.39 5.71
CA GLY A 543 -32.11 -3.12 6.35
C GLY A 543 -31.32 -2.86 7.63
N ILE A 544 -31.14 -3.88 8.46
CA ILE A 544 -30.29 -3.81 9.66
C ILE A 544 -28.85 -3.52 9.25
N LEU A 545 -28.25 -4.35 8.40
CA LEU A 545 -26.85 -4.18 7.99
C LEU A 545 -26.60 -2.89 7.21
N GLY A 546 -27.53 -2.45 6.37
CA GLY A 546 -27.46 -1.17 5.68
C GLY A 546 -27.51 0.02 6.65
N ALA A 547 -28.27 -0.07 7.74
CA ALA A 547 -28.33 0.97 8.76
C ALA A 547 -27.03 1.07 9.58
N PHE A 548 -26.41 -0.06 9.92
CA PHE A 548 -25.17 -0.11 10.70
C PHE A 548 -23.89 -0.06 9.85
N GLY A 549 -24.01 -0.19 8.52
CA GLY A 549 -22.88 -0.31 7.60
C GLY A 549 -21.95 0.89 7.58
N SER A 550 -22.49 2.10 7.74
CA SER A 550 -21.69 3.33 7.80
C SER A 550 -20.77 3.41 9.03
N SER A 551 -21.12 2.72 10.12
CA SER A 551 -20.34 2.67 11.36
C SER A 551 -19.37 1.48 11.40
N LEU A 552 -19.71 0.36 10.74
CA LEU A 552 -18.93 -0.89 10.75
C LEU A 552 -17.95 -1.03 9.58
N ALA A 553 -18.17 -0.33 8.45
CA ALA A 553 -17.31 -0.45 7.28
C ALA A 553 -15.85 -0.01 7.52
N GLY A 554 -15.60 0.83 8.53
CA GLY A 554 -14.26 1.27 8.93
C GLY A 554 -13.54 0.37 9.94
N ALA A 555 -14.22 -0.63 10.53
CA ALA A 555 -13.69 -1.42 11.65
C ALA A 555 -13.06 -2.76 11.25
N PHE A 556 -13.26 -3.23 10.01
CA PHE A 556 -12.79 -4.54 9.55
C PHE A 556 -12.04 -4.43 8.22
N ASP A 557 -10.95 -5.20 8.08
CA ASP A 557 -10.26 -5.38 6.81
C ASP A 557 -11.18 -6.17 5.85
N GLN A 558 -11.83 -5.42 4.97
CA GLN A 558 -12.84 -5.92 4.03
C GLN A 558 -12.27 -7.00 3.10
N THR A 559 -10.98 -6.91 2.77
CA THR A 559 -10.32 -7.87 1.89
C THR A 559 -10.06 -9.18 2.64
N ALA A 560 -9.66 -9.09 3.91
CA ALA A 560 -9.47 -10.26 4.76
C ALA A 560 -10.80 -10.97 5.04
N ALA A 561 -11.86 -10.23 5.37
CA ALA A 561 -13.19 -10.79 5.61
C ALA A 561 -13.75 -11.50 4.37
N TYR A 562 -13.62 -10.89 3.19
CA TYR A 562 -14.01 -11.51 1.92
C TYR A 562 -13.24 -12.79 1.63
N ARG A 563 -11.90 -12.77 1.80
CA ARG A 563 -11.07 -13.97 1.59
C ARG A 563 -11.42 -15.10 2.56
N VAL A 564 -11.65 -14.78 3.84
CA VAL A 564 -12.06 -15.78 4.83
C VAL A 564 -13.40 -16.41 4.44
N LEU A 565 -14.38 -15.60 4.04
CA LEU A 565 -15.70 -16.10 3.63
C LEU A 565 -15.63 -16.89 2.31
N GLN A 566 -14.80 -16.47 1.35
CA GLN A 566 -14.57 -17.16 0.09
C GLN A 566 -13.96 -18.55 0.32
N TRP A 567 -12.91 -18.65 1.14
CA TRP A 567 -12.29 -19.92 1.49
C TRP A 567 -13.24 -20.82 2.28
N ALA A 568 -13.96 -20.29 3.27
CA ALA A 568 -14.95 -21.06 4.01
C ALA A 568 -16.06 -21.62 3.10
N SER A 569 -16.51 -20.82 2.13
CA SER A 569 -17.52 -21.23 1.14
C SER A 569 -16.98 -22.30 0.20
N ALA A 570 -15.77 -22.14 -0.31
CA ALA A 570 -15.13 -23.10 -1.22
C ALA A 570 -14.85 -24.44 -0.54
N VAL A 571 -14.38 -24.43 0.72
CA VAL A 571 -14.21 -25.66 1.51
C VAL A 571 -15.55 -26.38 1.69
N THR A 572 -16.61 -25.63 2.01
CA THR A 572 -17.95 -26.20 2.20
C THR A 572 -18.52 -26.77 0.89
N LEU A 573 -18.42 -26.04 -0.23
CA LEU A 573 -18.85 -26.49 -1.55
C LEU A 573 -18.05 -27.71 -2.04
N GLY A 574 -16.72 -27.70 -1.83
CA GLY A 574 -15.86 -28.85 -2.14
C GLY A 574 -16.25 -30.08 -1.32
N TRP A 575 -16.55 -29.91 -0.03
CA TRP A 575 -17.05 -31.00 0.80
C TRP A 575 -18.39 -31.56 0.31
N ILE A 576 -19.35 -30.69 -0.02
CA ILE A 576 -20.65 -31.09 -0.57
C ILE A 576 -20.47 -31.84 -1.90
N GLY A 577 -19.61 -31.33 -2.78
CA GLY A 577 -19.31 -31.95 -4.08
C GLY A 577 -18.72 -33.36 -3.92
N LEU A 578 -17.67 -33.49 -3.10
CA LEU A 578 -17.03 -34.78 -2.83
C LEU A 578 -17.97 -35.76 -2.10
N SER A 579 -18.85 -35.26 -1.23
CA SER A 579 -19.84 -36.11 -0.54
C SER A 579 -20.95 -36.58 -1.47
N THR A 580 -21.41 -35.71 -2.38
CA THR A 580 -22.40 -36.06 -3.42
C THR A 580 -21.82 -37.05 -4.43
N ALA A 581 -20.51 -36.96 -4.70
CA ALA A 581 -19.78 -37.93 -5.52
C ALA A 581 -19.56 -39.29 -4.82
N GLY A 582 -19.88 -39.42 -3.53
CA GLY A 582 -19.62 -40.63 -2.74
C GLY A 582 -18.13 -40.85 -2.38
N ILE A 583 -17.29 -39.82 -2.54
CA ILE A 583 -15.84 -39.89 -2.30
C ILE A 583 -15.52 -39.70 -0.81
N ILE A 584 -16.25 -38.81 -0.13
CA ILE A 584 -16.11 -38.57 1.31
C ILE A 584 -17.45 -38.74 2.04
N PRO A 585 -17.46 -39.14 3.32
CA PRO A 585 -18.70 -39.28 4.07
C PRO A 585 -19.41 -37.92 4.23
N SER A 586 -20.74 -37.93 4.14
CA SER A 586 -21.55 -36.76 4.51
C SER A 586 -21.36 -36.44 5.99
N ILE A 587 -21.45 -35.17 6.37
CA ILE A 587 -21.33 -34.75 7.78
C ILE A 587 -22.60 -35.21 8.53
N VAL A 588 -22.56 -36.42 9.07
CA VAL A 588 -23.65 -37.04 9.85
C VAL A 588 -23.98 -36.24 11.13
N ALA A 589 -23.06 -35.35 11.57
CA ALA A 589 -23.26 -34.50 12.73
C ALA A 589 -24.39 -33.45 12.54
N PHE A 590 -24.61 -32.96 11.31
CA PHE A 590 -25.68 -31.98 11.05
C PHE A 590 -27.07 -32.63 11.07
N ASP A 591 -27.21 -33.86 10.57
CA ASP A 591 -28.46 -34.61 10.62
C ASP A 591 -28.89 -34.90 12.07
N ARG A 592 -27.93 -35.20 12.96
CA ARG A 592 -28.20 -35.40 14.40
C ARG A 592 -28.60 -34.12 15.12
N LEU A 593 -28.08 -32.95 14.70
CA LEU A 593 -28.43 -31.64 15.28
C LEU A 593 -29.77 -31.11 14.74
N ALA A 594 -30.09 -31.40 13.48
CA ALA A 594 -31.31 -30.95 12.80
C ALA A 594 -32.53 -31.86 13.03
N ALA A 595 -32.32 -33.15 13.31
CA ALA A 595 -33.38 -34.11 13.62
C ALA A 595 -34.38 -33.66 14.70
N PRO A 596 -33.97 -33.13 15.87
CA PRO A 596 -34.95 -32.69 16.89
C PRO A 596 -35.78 -31.50 16.43
N ILE A 597 -35.21 -30.58 15.64
CA ILE A 597 -35.92 -29.41 15.09
C ILE A 597 -36.91 -29.85 14.01
N GLY A 598 -36.51 -30.74 13.11
CA GLY A 598 -37.39 -31.31 12.09
C GLY A 598 -38.56 -32.09 12.70
N THR A 599 -38.30 -32.82 13.79
CA THR A 599 -39.33 -33.56 14.53
C THR A 599 -40.29 -32.62 15.26
N ALA A 600 -39.78 -31.54 15.87
CA ALA A 600 -40.61 -30.52 16.53
C ALA A 600 -41.53 -29.78 15.53
N ILE A 601 -41.01 -29.41 14.35
CA ILE A 601 -41.78 -28.76 13.28
C ILE A 601 -42.85 -29.71 12.72
N MET A 602 -42.51 -30.98 12.46
CA MET A 602 -43.49 -31.98 12.03
C MET A 602 -44.56 -32.24 13.10
N THR A 603 -44.17 -32.36 14.37
CA THR A 603 -45.09 -32.64 15.49
C THR A 603 -46.02 -31.46 15.78
N PHE A 604 -45.55 -30.23 15.55
CA PHE A 604 -46.36 -29.03 15.64
C PHE A 604 -47.38 -28.93 14.48
N ASN A 605 -46.96 -29.29 13.27
CA ASN A 605 -47.79 -29.24 12.06
C ASN A 605 -48.85 -30.36 12.01
N THR A 606 -48.56 -31.56 12.55
CA THR A 606 -49.54 -32.67 12.62
C THR A 606 -50.63 -32.46 13.67
N ARG A 607 -50.40 -31.61 14.68
CA ARG A 607 -51.36 -31.34 15.76
C ARG A 607 -52.40 -30.25 15.45
N HIS A 608 -52.24 -29.51 14.35
CA HIS A 608 -53.13 -28.39 13.98
C HIS A 608 -53.36 -28.36 12.45
N PRO A 609 -54.25 -29.23 11.93
CA PRO A 609 -54.53 -29.30 10.51
C PRO A 609 -55.39 -28.08 10.12
N GLY A 610 -54.80 -27.13 9.39
CA GLY A 610 -55.49 -25.92 8.93
C GLY A 610 -54.78 -24.59 9.23
N PHE A 611 -53.47 -24.61 9.50
CA PHE A 611 -52.72 -23.38 9.70
C PHE A 611 -52.83 -22.46 8.46
N GLY A 612 -53.36 -21.25 8.69
CA GLY A 612 -53.36 -20.16 7.73
C GLY A 612 -51.93 -19.73 7.33
N VAL A 613 -51.86 -18.65 6.56
CA VAL A 613 -50.63 -18.09 5.94
C VAL A 613 -49.43 -17.96 6.90
N GLY A 614 -49.64 -17.91 8.22
CA GLY A 614 -48.61 -17.73 9.24
C GLY A 614 -47.54 -18.83 9.34
N ALA A 615 -47.89 -20.12 9.29
CA ALA A 615 -46.89 -21.18 9.48
C ALA A 615 -45.91 -21.30 8.27
N PRO A 616 -46.38 -21.32 7.02
CA PRO A 616 -45.47 -21.30 5.86
C PRO A 616 -44.62 -20.02 5.81
N LEU A 617 -45.18 -18.89 6.23
CA LEU A 617 -44.46 -17.62 6.33
C LEU A 617 -43.33 -17.69 7.37
N ALA A 618 -43.60 -18.23 8.56
CA ALA A 618 -42.60 -18.39 9.62
C ALA A 618 -41.46 -19.36 9.21
N VAL A 619 -41.81 -20.46 8.54
CA VAL A 619 -40.81 -21.37 7.96
C VAL A 619 -39.96 -20.64 6.91
N GLY A 620 -40.59 -19.81 6.09
CA GLY A 620 -39.91 -18.95 5.13
C GLY A 620 -38.91 -17.99 5.79
N VAL A 621 -39.31 -17.34 6.88
CA VAL A 621 -38.46 -16.41 7.63
C VAL A 621 -37.25 -17.14 8.21
N LEU A 622 -37.46 -18.27 8.89
CA LEU A 622 -36.38 -19.09 9.44
C LEU A 622 -35.41 -19.56 8.35
N TRP A 623 -35.96 -19.96 7.21
CA TRP A 623 -35.16 -20.36 6.06
C TRP A 623 -34.31 -19.21 5.50
N GLY A 624 -34.84 -17.98 5.48
CA GLY A 624 -34.10 -16.80 5.05
C GLY A 624 -32.87 -16.47 5.90
N PHE A 625 -32.80 -16.97 7.14
CA PHE A 625 -31.61 -16.83 7.99
C PHE A 625 -30.64 -18.01 7.92
N MET A 626 -30.89 -19.00 7.06
CA MET A 626 -29.93 -20.09 6.89
C MET A 626 -28.64 -19.58 6.21
N PRO A 627 -27.47 -20.03 6.69
CA PRO A 627 -26.19 -19.57 6.19
C PRO A 627 -26.01 -19.94 4.71
N CYS A 628 -25.85 -18.93 3.85
CA CYS A 628 -25.60 -19.11 2.43
C CYS A 628 -24.61 -18.06 1.94
N ALA A 629 -23.55 -18.50 1.26
CA ALA A 629 -22.48 -17.62 0.76
C ALA A 629 -23.00 -16.49 -0.14
N MET A 630 -23.98 -16.78 -1.01
CA MET A 630 -24.58 -15.78 -1.90
C MET A 630 -25.42 -14.76 -1.15
N VAL A 631 -26.15 -15.20 -0.11
CA VAL A 631 -26.90 -14.30 0.77
C VAL A 631 -25.94 -13.41 1.55
N TYR A 632 -24.83 -13.94 2.05
CA TYR A 632 -23.82 -13.14 2.75
C TYR A 632 -23.10 -12.15 1.83
N GLY A 633 -22.79 -12.53 0.59
CA GLY A 633 -22.25 -11.59 -0.40
C GLY A 633 -23.24 -10.45 -0.74
N ALA A 634 -24.54 -10.78 -0.86
CA ALA A 634 -25.58 -9.79 -1.06
C ALA A 634 -25.79 -8.89 0.16
N LEU A 635 -25.78 -9.44 1.39
CA LEU A 635 -25.89 -8.71 2.65
C LEU A 635 -24.68 -7.79 2.87
N PHE A 636 -23.50 -8.22 2.45
CA PHE A 636 -22.31 -7.37 2.44
C PHE A 636 -22.50 -6.18 1.49
N THR A 637 -23.00 -6.44 0.28
CA THR A 637 -23.32 -5.34 -0.66
C THR A 637 -24.43 -4.44 -0.11
N ALA A 638 -25.38 -4.99 0.65
CA ALA A 638 -26.44 -4.23 1.33
C ALA A 638 -25.87 -3.33 2.42
N MET A 639 -24.85 -3.77 3.16
CA MET A 639 -24.11 -2.97 4.13
C MET A 639 -23.43 -1.76 3.47
N LEU A 640 -22.84 -1.95 2.29
CA LEU A 640 -22.17 -0.88 1.53
C LEU A 640 -23.13 0.21 1.03
N THR A 641 -24.44 -0.03 1.02
CA THR A 641 -25.43 1.01 0.67
C THR A 641 -25.50 2.14 1.71
N GLY A 642 -24.98 1.92 2.93
CA GLY A 642 -24.85 2.92 3.99
C GLY A 642 -26.16 3.46 4.56
N THR A 643 -27.32 2.94 4.13
CA THR A 643 -28.64 3.30 4.67
C THR A 643 -29.51 2.06 4.83
N GLY A 644 -30.36 2.03 5.87
CA GLY A 644 -31.26 0.88 6.08
C GLY A 644 -32.25 0.69 4.92
N LEU A 645 -32.76 1.78 4.34
CA LEU A 645 -33.65 1.69 3.18
C LEU A 645 -32.91 1.16 1.94
N GLY A 646 -31.67 1.57 1.72
CA GLY A 646 -30.82 1.07 0.62
C GLY A 646 -30.54 -0.42 0.77
N GLY A 647 -30.16 -0.86 1.96
CA GLY A 647 -29.84 -2.25 2.24
C GLY A 647 -31.07 -3.16 2.14
N ALA A 648 -32.23 -2.71 2.66
CA ALA A 648 -33.49 -3.44 2.52
C ALA A 648 -33.92 -3.55 1.06
N SER A 649 -33.78 -2.47 0.28
CA SER A 649 -34.11 -2.42 -1.15
C SER A 649 -33.25 -3.39 -1.97
N LEU A 650 -31.94 -3.43 -1.71
CA LEU A 650 -31.03 -4.35 -2.39
C LEU A 650 -31.40 -5.82 -2.11
N MET A 651 -31.63 -6.16 -0.83
CA MET A 651 -31.94 -7.53 -0.43
C MET A 651 -33.34 -7.97 -0.85
N LEU A 652 -34.30 -7.05 -0.92
CA LEU A 652 -35.61 -7.30 -1.52
C LEU A 652 -35.45 -7.66 -3.01
N GLY A 653 -34.69 -6.87 -3.76
CA GLY A 653 -34.36 -7.16 -5.15
C GLY A 653 -33.69 -8.52 -5.31
N PHE A 654 -32.66 -8.80 -4.51
CA PHE A 654 -31.97 -10.10 -4.50
C PHE A 654 -32.93 -11.26 -4.25
N GLY A 655 -33.77 -11.16 -3.23
CA GLY A 655 -34.79 -12.14 -2.92
C GLY A 655 -35.72 -12.40 -4.10
N LEU A 656 -36.27 -11.34 -4.70
CA LEU A 656 -37.15 -11.43 -5.88
C LEU A 656 -36.45 -12.07 -7.10
N GLY A 657 -35.19 -11.72 -7.35
CA GLY A 657 -34.40 -12.28 -8.44
C GLY A 657 -34.16 -13.79 -8.34
N THR A 658 -34.13 -14.33 -7.12
CA THR A 658 -33.97 -15.78 -6.89
C THR A 658 -35.27 -16.59 -7.02
N LEU A 659 -36.44 -15.94 -6.96
CA LEU A 659 -37.73 -16.64 -6.91
C LEU A 659 -37.99 -17.56 -8.10
N PRO A 660 -37.79 -17.14 -9.37
CA PRO A 660 -38.17 -17.97 -10.51
C PRO A 660 -37.47 -19.32 -10.51
N ALA A 661 -36.16 -19.33 -10.22
CA ALA A 661 -35.36 -20.54 -10.22
C ALA A 661 -35.65 -21.45 -9.02
N VAL A 662 -35.87 -20.89 -7.84
CA VAL A 662 -36.25 -21.68 -6.66
C VAL A 662 -37.64 -22.26 -6.81
N MET A 663 -38.61 -21.50 -7.31
CA MET A 663 -39.97 -22.03 -7.53
C MET A 663 -39.99 -23.12 -8.59
N ALA A 664 -39.31 -22.91 -9.73
CA ALA A 664 -39.23 -23.90 -10.80
C ALA A 664 -38.55 -25.20 -10.34
N SER A 665 -37.42 -25.10 -9.64
CA SER A 665 -36.73 -26.27 -9.09
C SER A 665 -37.54 -26.97 -8.00
N SER A 666 -38.15 -26.23 -7.07
CA SER A 666 -38.96 -26.81 -6.01
C SER A 666 -40.19 -27.57 -6.52
N MET A 667 -40.78 -27.13 -7.63
CA MET A 667 -41.90 -27.80 -8.29
C MET A 667 -41.45 -28.94 -9.24
N GLY A 668 -40.23 -28.89 -9.77
CA GLY A 668 -39.70 -29.81 -10.78
C GLY A 668 -39.07 -31.12 -10.25
N VAL A 669 -38.88 -31.27 -8.93
CA VAL A 669 -38.19 -32.45 -8.34
C VAL A 669 -38.96 -33.77 -8.49
N ALA A 670 -40.23 -33.77 -8.91
CA ALA A 670 -40.93 -35.00 -9.28
C ALA A 670 -40.30 -35.69 -10.51
N SER A 671 -39.74 -34.93 -11.46
CA SER A 671 -39.12 -35.48 -12.69
C SER A 671 -37.62 -35.78 -12.53
N LEU A 672 -36.90 -35.11 -11.61
CA LEU A 672 -35.46 -35.32 -11.38
C LEU A 672 -35.12 -36.52 -10.48
N LYS A 673 -36.10 -37.08 -9.76
CA LYS A 673 -35.88 -38.20 -8.82
C LYS A 673 -35.35 -39.47 -9.51
N ASN A 674 -35.58 -39.63 -10.81
CA ASN A 674 -35.07 -40.74 -11.61
C ASN A 674 -33.63 -40.50 -12.12
N PHE A 675 -33.23 -39.25 -12.33
CA PHE A 675 -31.89 -38.88 -12.81
C PHE A 675 -30.85 -38.95 -11.67
N ALA A 676 -31.21 -38.47 -10.48
CA ALA A 676 -30.35 -38.44 -9.29
C ALA A 676 -30.10 -39.81 -8.62
N ARG A 677 -30.72 -40.88 -9.11
CA ARG A 677 -30.49 -42.26 -8.62
C ARG A 677 -29.38 -42.99 -9.38
N SER A 678 -28.91 -42.45 -10.50
CA SER A 678 -27.80 -43.09 -11.24
C SER A 678 -26.46 -42.73 -10.58
N PRO A 679 -25.62 -43.72 -10.22
CA PRO A 679 -24.30 -43.46 -9.63
C PRO A 679 -23.43 -42.56 -10.51
N ALA A 680 -23.56 -42.68 -11.83
CA ALA A 680 -22.85 -41.87 -12.80
C ALA A 680 -23.28 -40.39 -12.76
N ALA A 681 -24.57 -40.08 -12.61
CA ALA A 681 -25.02 -38.69 -12.50
C ALA A 681 -24.59 -38.06 -11.16
N SER A 682 -24.66 -38.80 -10.05
CA SER A 682 -24.21 -38.29 -8.75
C SER A 682 -22.70 -38.02 -8.72
N LEU A 683 -21.90 -38.88 -9.36
CA LEU A 683 -20.47 -38.67 -9.55
C LEU A 683 -20.19 -37.44 -10.42
N ALA A 684 -20.85 -37.31 -11.58
CA ALA A 684 -20.66 -36.19 -12.49
C ALA A 684 -21.04 -34.84 -11.84
N VAL A 685 -22.17 -34.80 -11.14
CA VAL A 685 -22.64 -33.61 -10.42
C VAL A 685 -21.71 -33.27 -9.26
N GLY A 686 -21.27 -34.26 -8.48
CA GLY A 686 -20.34 -34.04 -7.37
C GLY A 686 -18.97 -33.52 -7.83
N LEU A 687 -18.43 -34.06 -8.93
CA LEU A 687 -17.18 -33.58 -9.52
C LEU A 687 -17.31 -32.16 -10.09
N ALA A 688 -18.44 -31.82 -10.73
CA ALA A 688 -18.70 -30.47 -11.22
C ALA A 688 -18.78 -29.44 -10.10
N ILE A 689 -19.45 -29.76 -8.99
CA ILE A 689 -19.53 -28.90 -7.80
C ILE A 689 -18.13 -28.69 -7.19
N THR A 690 -17.33 -29.75 -7.13
CA THR A 690 -15.96 -29.69 -6.59
C THR A 690 -15.04 -28.84 -7.49
N ALA A 691 -15.13 -29.01 -8.81
CA ALA A 691 -14.39 -28.20 -9.76
C ALA A 691 -14.77 -26.72 -9.67
N PHE A 692 -16.06 -26.42 -9.49
CA PHE A 692 -16.54 -25.05 -9.27
C PHE A 692 -16.01 -24.45 -7.95
N ALA A 693 -15.95 -25.25 -6.88
CA ALA A 693 -15.39 -24.83 -5.60
C ALA A 693 -13.90 -24.44 -5.73
N VAL A 694 -13.10 -25.26 -6.44
CA VAL A 694 -11.69 -24.96 -6.73
C VAL A 694 -11.56 -23.72 -7.61
N ALA A 695 -12.35 -23.64 -8.67
CA ALA A 695 -12.36 -22.48 -9.57
C ALA A 695 -12.70 -21.18 -8.81
N SER A 696 -13.63 -21.22 -7.85
CA SER A 696 -14.04 -20.05 -7.06
C SER A 696 -12.94 -19.47 -6.17
N VAL A 697 -11.84 -20.21 -5.94
CA VAL A 697 -10.68 -19.76 -5.15
C VAL A 697 -9.50 -19.41 -6.05
N VAL A 698 -9.27 -20.21 -7.10
CA VAL A 698 -8.18 -20.01 -8.07
C VAL A 698 -8.42 -18.77 -8.92
N ILE A 699 -9.67 -18.56 -9.30
CA ILE A 699 -10.12 -17.39 -10.03
C ILE A 699 -10.45 -16.32 -8.98
N GLY A 700 -9.46 -15.50 -8.61
CA GLY A 700 -9.64 -14.41 -7.66
C GLY A 700 -10.75 -13.42 -8.09
N PRO A 701 -11.16 -12.49 -7.21
CA PRO A 701 -12.23 -11.53 -7.48
C PRO A 701 -12.00 -10.64 -8.73
N GLU A 702 -10.79 -10.61 -9.29
CA GLU A 702 -10.47 -9.87 -10.51
C GLU A 702 -10.62 -10.68 -11.81
N GLY A 703 -10.93 -11.98 -11.73
CA GLY A 703 -10.94 -12.91 -12.86
C GLY A 703 -12.30 -13.50 -13.22
N GLY A 704 -13.44 -12.83 -12.99
CA GLY A 704 -14.75 -13.44 -13.24
C GLY A 704 -14.99 -13.88 -14.70
N ILE A 705 -15.30 -15.18 -14.92
CA ILE A 705 -15.80 -15.75 -16.20
C ILE A 705 -17.15 -15.12 -16.63
N LEU A 706 -17.86 -14.48 -15.70
CA LEU A 706 -19.01 -13.65 -15.98
C LEU A 706 -18.59 -12.21 -15.74
N CYS A 707 -18.37 -11.46 -16.82
CA CYS A 707 -18.05 -10.03 -16.85
C CYS A 707 -19.14 -9.19 -16.14
N LEU A 708 -19.18 -9.24 -14.82
CA LEU A 708 -19.90 -8.27 -14.01
C LEU A 708 -18.90 -7.21 -13.54
N PRO A 709 -19.14 -5.92 -13.82
CA PRO A 709 -18.21 -4.87 -13.51
C PRO A 709 -18.01 -4.80 -12.00
N ALA A 710 -16.76 -4.90 -11.56
CA ALA A 710 -16.37 -4.59 -10.19
C ALA A 710 -16.87 -3.18 -9.85
N ILE A 711 -17.70 -3.07 -8.81
CA ILE A 711 -18.07 -1.80 -8.20
C ILE A 711 -16.78 -1.27 -7.55
N ARG A 712 -16.14 -0.31 -8.23
CA ARG A 712 -14.98 0.44 -7.74
C ARG A 712 -15.37 1.49 -6.72
#